data_AF-A0A538ERI3-F1
#
_entry.id   AF-A0A538ERI3-F1
#
_cell.length_a   1.000
_cell.length_b   1.000
_cell.length_c   1.000
_cell.angle_alpha   90.00
_cell.angle_beta   90.00
_cell.angle_gamma   90.00
#
_symmetry.space_group_name_H-M   'P 1'
#
loop_
_entity.id
_entity.type
_entity.pdbx_description
1 polymer ?
#
loop_
_entity_poly.entity_id
_entity_poly.type
_entity_poly.pdbx_seq_one_letter_code
_entity_poly.pdbx_strand_id
1 'polypeptide(L)'
;EAEAVEVAPAAELAAEHRELAELAVTDRAEERPDVAELLPVDDFRAFLDLAPADAFLVLAGEEDVRPALGDMWQDVTAALHDADAHHLYVAPDEVAAALAERAGVRLTATAAGGEEPPIAFHAQAADTAARSLTEAEPELEKLIRSGYRTVVAWRRRGEGERAAYNLARLRATWMDGRAPAEADLRFTQAPLRDGFVAAPFRLAVIPEHRLLRRRRARPERPRPGVLRSFADLRTGDVVVHEDHGIARFAGFDTKTVAGVTRDYLDLEFQGSDRVFMPVDQLAKISRYVGAGGDQPPLSKLGGKRWDQLKARARRAAQELAGELLNLYAERRRREGYAFAADSDWQRDFEARFPYQETPDQQDAIEAVKSDMEAPRPMDRLICGDVGYGKTEVALRAAFKAAENGKQVLMLVPTTILAQQHYGTFAERLRDWPIRVEQVSRFRPPREQRAAIAAFSEGKVDILIGTHRLLSRDVRAKDLGLLIVDEEQRFGVRQKDLLRQLRLRVDVLSMSATPIPRTLQMSLAGLRDISVIETAPEGRRPVRTWVGEYDEELVRQALEREAARGGQAFFLHNRVETIDETAERLRGLCPGLRFVVAHGQLEERALEDRMVQFLRGDADVLVCTSIIESGLDIPQANTLVVEDAQGFGLAQLYQIRGRVGRSRERAYAYLLYPAAAALTAEAAQRLTALSDYTELGAGVRIALRDLEIRGAGNLLGDEQSGHVAALGFELYMQMLDEAVLALAAAGDGAGPEEPVRLDVNVDAYVPADYIPYEQAKIDVHRRIAGAREVSELGTLREELEDRFGPIPEPLANLLALQQARIKLGQAGARAVSFRSGRLAVTPIELDSTRARALRERIPEALYESGRSQVSLRVPDDPGERFPAVVRAADALLDVTRLAA
;
A
#
# COMPACT_ATOMS: atom_id res chain seq x y z
N GLU A 1 -45.40 -17.34 -0.43
CA GLU A 1 -44.40 -18.25 0.13
C GLU A 1 -43.31 -18.41 -0.91
N ALA A 2 -42.24 -17.62 -0.79
CA ALA A 2 -41.07 -17.77 -1.65
C ALA A 2 -40.15 -18.82 -1.02
N GLU A 3 -39.70 -19.81 -1.79
CA GLU A 3 -38.79 -20.86 -1.31
C GLU A 3 -37.36 -20.34 -1.04
N ALA A 4 -37.02 -19.14 -1.55
CA ALA A 4 -35.78 -18.43 -1.25
C ALA A 4 -36.00 -16.92 -1.36
N VAL A 5 -35.37 -16.15 -0.48
CA VAL A 5 -35.27 -14.69 -0.53
C VAL A 5 -33.80 -14.35 -0.72
N GLU A 6 -33.46 -13.78 -1.87
CA GLU A 6 -32.13 -13.25 -2.14
C GLU A 6 -32.06 -11.82 -1.58
N VAL A 7 -31.13 -11.58 -0.65
CA VAL A 7 -30.93 -10.27 -0.04
C VAL A 7 -29.79 -9.58 -0.77
N ALA A 8 -30.13 -8.67 -1.68
CA ALA A 8 -29.17 -7.80 -2.36
C ALA A 8 -29.12 -6.44 -1.63
N PRO A 9 -27.94 -5.80 -1.47
CA PRO A 9 -27.87 -4.42 -1.01
C PRO A 9 -28.68 -3.51 -1.95
N ALA A 10 -29.35 -2.47 -1.43
CA ALA A 10 -30.02 -1.47 -2.27
C ALA A 10 -29.09 -0.78 -3.29
N ALA A 11 -27.77 -0.90 -3.11
CA ALA A 11 -26.78 -0.48 -4.09
C ALA A 11 -26.80 -1.31 -5.38
N GLU A 12 -27.41 -2.50 -5.43
CA GLU A 12 -27.51 -3.38 -6.60
C GLU A 12 -28.80 -3.18 -7.40
N LEU A 13 -29.38 -1.97 -7.36
CA LEU A 13 -30.45 -1.56 -8.27
C LEU A 13 -30.03 -1.75 -9.74
N ALA A 14 -30.96 -2.21 -10.58
CA ALA A 14 -30.76 -2.28 -12.02
C ALA A 14 -30.32 -0.92 -12.58
N ALA A 15 -29.44 -0.93 -13.59
CA ALA A 15 -28.82 0.28 -14.14
C ALA A 15 -29.83 1.38 -14.52
N GLU A 16 -31.02 0.99 -14.98
CA GLU A 16 -32.13 1.88 -15.33
C GLU A 16 -32.65 2.74 -14.16
N HIS A 17 -32.68 2.20 -12.94
CA HIS A 17 -33.10 2.93 -11.75
C HIS A 17 -31.98 3.81 -11.18
N ARG A 18 -30.72 3.40 -11.38
CA ARG A 18 -29.55 4.16 -10.94
C ARG A 18 -29.36 5.44 -11.75
N GLU A 19 -29.50 5.37 -13.09
CA GLU A 19 -29.37 6.55 -13.96
C GLU A 19 -30.45 7.61 -13.65
N LEU A 20 -31.69 7.19 -13.40
CA LEU A 20 -32.79 8.10 -13.05
C LEU A 20 -32.60 8.76 -11.69
N ALA A 21 -32.12 8.02 -10.69
CA ALA A 21 -31.82 8.56 -9.37
C ALA A 21 -30.60 9.51 -9.39
N GLU A 22 -29.55 9.18 -10.17
CA GLU A 22 -28.38 10.06 -10.36
C GLU A 22 -28.75 11.36 -11.07
N LEU A 23 -29.60 11.31 -12.10
CA LEU A 23 -30.13 12.49 -12.80
C LEU A 23 -30.95 13.40 -11.86
N ALA A 24 -31.80 12.84 -11.01
CA ALA A 24 -32.63 13.61 -10.08
C ALA A 24 -31.81 14.31 -8.97
N VAL A 25 -30.68 13.73 -8.55
CA VAL A 25 -29.78 14.35 -7.57
C VAL A 25 -29.02 15.55 -8.16
N THR A 26 -28.91 15.64 -9.50
CA THR A 26 -28.20 16.73 -10.20
C THR A 26 -29.06 17.95 -10.58
N ASP A 27 -30.38 17.87 -10.45
CA ASP A 27 -31.29 18.97 -10.83
C ASP A 27 -31.54 19.99 -9.68
N ARG A 28 -31.98 21.20 -10.05
CA ARG A 28 -32.24 22.30 -9.11
C ARG A 28 -33.34 21.91 -8.10
N ALA A 29 -33.15 22.30 -6.84
CA ALA A 29 -34.00 21.92 -5.70
C ALA A 29 -35.52 22.15 -5.86
N GLU A 30 -35.97 23.03 -6.76
CA GLU A 30 -37.39 23.33 -6.99
C GLU A 30 -38.07 22.40 -8.01
N GLU A 31 -37.31 21.59 -8.78
CA GLU A 31 -37.83 20.68 -9.83
C GLU A 31 -37.45 19.20 -9.61
N ARG A 32 -36.84 18.87 -8.47
CA ARG A 32 -36.38 17.51 -8.16
C ARG A 32 -37.56 16.56 -7.87
N PRO A 33 -37.74 15.46 -8.63
CA PRO A 33 -38.70 14.43 -8.28
C PRO A 33 -38.31 13.74 -6.97
N ASP A 34 -39.31 13.35 -6.16
CA ASP A 34 -39.10 12.61 -4.91
C ASP A 34 -38.41 11.27 -5.24
N VAL A 35 -37.37 10.92 -4.47
CA VAL A 35 -36.60 9.69 -4.68
C VAL A 35 -37.49 8.44 -4.53
N ALA A 36 -38.57 8.53 -3.75
CA ALA A 36 -39.59 7.50 -3.61
C ALA A 36 -40.38 7.25 -4.91
N GLU A 37 -40.43 8.21 -5.85
CA GLU A 37 -41.10 8.05 -7.15
C GLU A 37 -40.20 7.39 -8.21
N LEU A 38 -38.88 7.38 -7.98
CA LEU A 38 -37.86 6.93 -8.93
C LEU A 38 -37.33 5.52 -8.62
N LEU A 39 -37.39 5.13 -7.35
CA LEU A 39 -36.92 3.85 -6.84
C LEU A 39 -38.10 2.99 -6.38
N PRO A 40 -38.02 1.65 -6.48
CA PRO A 40 -39.04 0.75 -5.96
C PRO A 40 -38.97 0.65 -4.42
N VAL A 41 -39.13 1.79 -3.73
CA VAL A 41 -39.01 1.88 -2.26
C VAL A 41 -40.03 1.01 -1.54
N ASP A 42 -41.16 0.70 -2.18
CA ASP A 42 -42.18 -0.22 -1.67
C ASP A 42 -41.68 -1.67 -1.50
N ASP A 43 -40.61 -2.05 -2.20
CA ASP A 43 -39.95 -3.35 -2.06
C ASP A 43 -38.88 -3.35 -0.97
N PHE A 44 -38.51 -2.18 -0.43
CA PHE A 44 -37.50 -2.08 0.61
C PHE A 44 -38.09 -2.47 1.95
N ARG A 45 -37.33 -3.23 2.73
CA ARG A 45 -37.67 -3.64 4.09
C ARG A 45 -36.46 -3.44 4.97
N ALA A 46 -36.67 -3.12 6.24
CA ALA A 46 -35.57 -3.08 7.19
C ALA A 46 -34.93 -4.47 7.25
N PHE A 47 -33.59 -4.52 7.28
CA PHE A 47 -32.87 -5.80 7.32
C PHE A 47 -33.32 -6.71 8.47
N LEU A 48 -33.58 -6.12 9.65
CA LEU A 48 -34.08 -6.88 10.79
C LEU A 48 -35.46 -7.47 10.52
N ASP A 49 -36.35 -6.79 9.79
CA ASP A 49 -37.68 -7.35 9.44
C ASP A 49 -37.59 -8.56 8.51
N LEU A 50 -36.51 -8.65 7.71
CA LEU A 50 -36.24 -9.81 6.85
C LEU A 50 -35.69 -11.01 7.65
N ALA A 51 -35.11 -10.78 8.82
CA ALA A 51 -34.63 -11.87 9.67
C ALA A 51 -35.82 -12.59 10.33
N PRO A 52 -35.91 -13.93 10.23
CA PRO A 52 -37.00 -14.71 10.85
C PRO A 52 -37.21 -14.38 12.32
N ALA A 53 -38.45 -14.46 12.80
CA ALA A 53 -38.78 -14.15 14.20
C ALA A 53 -38.07 -15.07 15.20
N ASP A 54 -37.70 -16.28 14.79
CA ASP A 54 -36.93 -17.26 15.57
C ASP A 54 -35.40 -17.15 15.36
N ALA A 55 -34.94 -16.21 14.53
CA ALA A 55 -33.51 -15.97 14.34
C ALA A 55 -32.86 -15.48 15.64
N PHE A 56 -31.80 -16.17 16.06
CA PHE A 56 -31.06 -15.82 17.26
C PHE A 56 -30.05 -14.70 16.99
N LEU A 57 -30.35 -13.50 17.48
CA LEU A 57 -29.51 -12.31 17.28
C LEU A 57 -28.46 -12.15 18.39
N VAL A 58 -27.21 -12.01 17.99
CA VAL A 58 -26.05 -11.73 18.85
C VAL A 58 -25.49 -10.37 18.48
N LEU A 59 -25.44 -9.44 19.43
CA LEU A 59 -24.85 -8.13 19.26
C LEU A 59 -23.44 -8.12 19.87
N ALA A 60 -22.41 -7.83 19.08
CA ALA A 60 -21.03 -7.75 19.55
C ALA A 60 -20.49 -6.33 19.37
N GLY A 61 -19.83 -5.78 20.40
CA GLY A 61 -19.36 -4.40 20.41
C GLY A 61 -20.51 -3.39 20.48
N GLU A 62 -21.50 -3.66 21.34
CA GLU A 62 -22.69 -2.81 21.50
C GLU A 62 -22.35 -1.33 21.73
N GLU A 63 -21.25 -1.07 22.45
CA GLU A 63 -20.71 0.26 22.71
C GLU A 63 -20.45 1.08 21.44
N ASP A 64 -20.10 0.42 20.33
CA ASP A 64 -19.76 1.06 19.06
C ASP A 64 -20.98 1.24 18.15
N VAL A 65 -22.06 0.47 18.38
CA VAL A 65 -23.23 0.41 17.48
C VAL A 65 -23.97 1.74 17.47
N ARG A 66 -24.31 2.29 18.64
CA ARG A 66 -25.09 3.54 18.71
C ARG A 66 -24.32 4.75 18.16
N PRO A 67 -23.03 4.96 18.51
CA PRO A 67 -22.22 5.97 17.85
C PRO A 67 -22.11 5.75 16.34
N ALA A 68 -21.94 4.51 15.87
CA ALA A 68 -21.84 4.22 14.43
C ALA A 68 -23.15 4.51 13.67
N LEU A 69 -24.31 4.16 14.23
CA LEU A 69 -25.61 4.47 13.65
C LEU A 69 -25.88 5.98 13.63
N GLY A 70 -25.53 6.69 14.70
CA GLY A 70 -25.63 8.15 14.76
C GLY A 70 -24.75 8.84 13.72
N ASP A 71 -23.48 8.41 13.62
CA ASP A 71 -22.55 8.90 12.60
C ASP A 71 -23.10 8.64 11.18
N MET A 72 -23.59 7.43 10.91
CA MET A 72 -24.15 7.06 9.61
C MET A 72 -25.39 7.88 9.27
N TRP A 73 -26.29 8.10 10.23
CA TRP A 73 -27.51 8.87 9.99
C TRP A 73 -27.23 10.33 9.69
N GLN A 74 -26.35 10.95 10.47
CA GLN A 74 -25.85 12.30 10.17
C GLN A 74 -25.20 12.37 8.79
N ASP A 75 -24.49 11.31 8.42
CA ASP A 75 -23.82 11.21 7.14
C ASP A 75 -24.80 11.11 5.95
N VAL A 76 -25.94 10.45 6.15
CA VAL A 76 -27.03 10.28 5.18
C VAL A 76 -27.85 11.58 5.07
N THR A 77 -28.30 12.17 6.18
CA THR A 77 -29.10 13.40 6.19
C THR A 77 -28.32 14.64 5.74
N ALA A 78 -26.99 14.58 5.74
CA ALA A 78 -26.14 15.63 5.16
C ALA A 78 -25.96 15.48 3.64
N ALA A 79 -26.12 14.27 3.09
CA ALA A 79 -25.95 13.97 1.67
C ALA A 79 -27.28 13.94 0.91
N LEU A 80 -28.36 13.56 1.60
CA LEU A 80 -29.73 13.48 1.12
C LEU A 80 -30.59 14.42 1.98
N HIS A 81 -31.65 15.01 1.40
CA HIS A 81 -32.59 15.79 2.21
C HIS A 81 -33.25 14.87 3.26
N ASP A 82 -33.65 15.40 4.40
CA ASP A 82 -34.14 14.62 5.54
C ASP A 82 -35.29 13.66 5.15
N ALA A 83 -36.22 14.13 4.31
CA ALA A 83 -37.32 13.32 3.77
C ALA A 83 -36.83 12.12 2.92
N ASP A 84 -35.88 12.32 2.01
CA ASP A 84 -35.32 11.26 1.16
C ASP A 84 -34.55 10.21 1.99
N ALA A 85 -33.84 10.68 3.03
CA ALA A 85 -33.09 9.81 3.93
C ALA A 85 -34.01 8.80 4.64
N HIS A 86 -35.18 9.25 5.07
CA HIS A 86 -36.19 8.41 5.73
C HIS A 86 -36.83 7.36 4.80
N HIS A 87 -36.82 7.56 3.48
CA HIS A 87 -37.33 6.57 2.52
C HIS A 87 -36.34 5.44 2.23
N LEU A 88 -35.04 5.71 2.33
CA LEU A 88 -33.99 4.77 1.92
C LEU A 88 -33.25 4.11 3.09
N TYR A 89 -33.28 4.72 4.27
CA TYR A 89 -32.54 4.27 5.45
C TYR A 89 -33.46 4.17 6.66
N VAL A 90 -33.19 3.18 7.51
CA VAL A 90 -33.88 3.01 8.79
C VAL A 90 -33.24 3.95 9.81
N ALA A 91 -34.05 4.72 10.54
CA ALA A 91 -33.57 5.65 11.54
C ALA A 91 -32.79 4.93 12.67
N PRO A 92 -31.73 5.52 13.23
CA PRO A 92 -30.94 4.91 14.30
C PRO A 92 -31.76 4.44 15.50
N ASP A 93 -32.79 5.19 15.89
CA ASP A 93 -33.63 4.86 17.03
C ASP A 93 -34.53 3.65 16.74
N GLU A 94 -34.97 3.46 15.49
CA GLU A 94 -35.73 2.28 15.08
C GLU A 94 -34.84 1.03 15.05
N VAL A 95 -33.63 1.14 14.50
CA VAL A 95 -32.64 0.05 14.54
C VAL A 95 -32.29 -0.30 15.98
N ALA A 96 -32.05 0.70 16.83
CA ALA A 96 -31.74 0.50 18.24
C ALA A 96 -32.91 -0.15 19.00
N ALA A 97 -34.15 0.23 18.73
CA ALA A 97 -35.34 -0.38 19.32
C ALA A 97 -35.48 -1.85 18.90
N ALA A 98 -35.32 -2.16 17.61
CA ALA A 98 -35.40 -3.52 17.09
C ALA A 98 -34.28 -4.41 17.65
N LEU A 99 -33.05 -3.90 17.75
CA LEU A 99 -31.95 -4.61 18.41
C LEU A 99 -32.21 -4.79 19.91
N ALA A 100 -32.79 -3.80 20.59
CA ALA A 100 -33.09 -3.90 22.00
C ALA A 100 -34.13 -4.99 22.31
N GLU A 101 -35.12 -5.15 21.43
CA GLU A 101 -36.18 -6.16 21.54
C GLU A 101 -35.70 -7.57 21.19
N ARG A 102 -34.92 -7.71 20.11
CA ARG A 102 -34.62 -9.02 19.51
C ARG A 102 -33.26 -9.61 19.86
N ALA A 103 -32.28 -8.81 20.29
CA ALA A 103 -30.95 -9.31 20.61
C ALA A 103 -30.99 -10.16 21.90
N GLY A 104 -30.77 -11.47 21.76
CA GLY A 104 -30.77 -12.42 22.87
C GLY A 104 -29.44 -12.46 23.63
N VAL A 105 -28.33 -12.08 22.98
CA VAL A 105 -26.99 -12.04 23.59
C VAL A 105 -26.30 -10.75 23.19
N ARG A 106 -25.69 -10.09 24.18
CA ARG A 106 -24.90 -8.87 24.00
C ARG A 106 -23.48 -9.12 24.52
N LEU A 107 -22.50 -8.84 23.67
CA LEU A 107 -21.08 -9.00 23.96
C LEU A 107 -20.43 -7.62 23.94
N THR A 108 -19.80 -7.24 25.05
CA THR A 108 -19.08 -5.98 25.19
C THR A 108 -17.66 -6.24 25.69
N ALA A 109 -16.68 -5.45 25.21
CA ALA A 109 -15.29 -5.57 25.65
C ALA A 109 -15.02 -4.77 26.93
N THR A 110 -15.89 -3.80 27.26
CA THR A 110 -15.76 -2.91 28.41
C THR A 110 -17.05 -2.85 29.22
N ALA A 111 -16.97 -2.87 30.54
CA ALA A 111 -18.15 -2.66 31.38
C ALA A 111 -18.59 -1.18 31.26
N ALA A 112 -19.46 -0.88 30.30
CA ALA A 112 -20.03 0.44 30.13
C ALA A 112 -21.04 0.72 31.26
N GLY A 113 -20.89 1.85 31.95
CA GLY A 113 -21.92 2.37 32.86
C GLY A 113 -21.90 1.89 34.33
N GLY A 114 -20.88 1.13 34.76
CA GLY A 114 -20.72 0.77 36.18
C GLY A 114 -21.62 -0.37 36.68
N GLU A 115 -22.46 -0.95 35.82
CA GLU A 115 -23.14 -2.21 36.08
C GLU A 115 -22.31 -3.36 35.49
N GLU A 116 -21.92 -4.33 36.34
CA GLU A 116 -21.24 -5.54 35.87
C GLU A 116 -22.24 -6.42 35.09
N PRO A 117 -21.89 -6.90 33.89
CA PRO A 117 -22.76 -7.79 33.14
C PRO A 117 -22.99 -9.09 33.92
N PRO A 118 -24.14 -9.76 33.73
CA PRO A 118 -24.51 -10.96 34.48
C PRO A 118 -23.51 -12.12 34.27
N ILE A 119 -22.79 -12.10 33.15
CA ILE A 119 -21.71 -13.04 32.84
C ILE A 119 -20.52 -12.22 32.35
N ALA A 120 -19.45 -12.22 33.15
CA ALA A 120 -18.17 -11.60 32.79
C ALA A 120 -17.06 -12.64 32.93
N PHE A 121 -16.06 -12.59 32.05
CA PHE A 121 -14.82 -13.30 32.24
C PHE A 121 -13.65 -12.46 31.77
N HIS A 122 -12.54 -12.55 32.49
CA HIS A 122 -11.30 -11.91 32.10
C HIS A 122 -10.50 -12.81 31.15
N ALA A 123 -10.15 -12.26 30.01
CA ALA A 123 -9.23 -12.88 29.06
C ALA A 123 -8.15 -11.87 28.66
N GLN A 124 -6.90 -12.32 28.61
CA GLN A 124 -5.76 -11.52 28.17
C GLN A 124 -5.35 -11.96 26.77
N ALA A 125 -4.70 -11.08 26.00
CA ALA A 125 -4.14 -11.46 24.71
C ALA A 125 -3.12 -12.61 24.88
N ALA A 126 -3.16 -13.59 23.99
CA ALA A 126 -2.21 -14.69 23.98
C ALA A 126 -0.94 -14.33 23.18
N ASP A 127 -0.09 -13.51 23.77
CA ASP A 127 1.20 -13.13 23.18
C ASP A 127 2.35 -13.95 23.75
N THR A 128 3.20 -14.48 22.87
CA THR A 128 4.46 -15.14 23.23
C THR A 128 5.64 -14.36 22.66
N ALA A 129 6.78 -14.37 23.36
CA ALA A 129 8.02 -13.74 22.88
C ALA A 129 8.86 -14.69 22.00
N ALA A 130 8.41 -15.93 21.82
CA ALA A 130 9.18 -17.00 21.21
C ALA A 130 9.39 -16.80 19.70
N ARG A 131 10.64 -16.97 19.26
CA ARG A 131 11.05 -16.85 17.84
C ARG A 131 11.13 -18.20 17.14
N SER A 132 11.08 -19.30 17.90
CA SER A 132 11.15 -20.67 17.43
C SER A 132 10.26 -21.59 18.26
N LEU A 133 9.93 -22.78 17.73
CA LEU A 133 9.15 -23.78 18.47
C LEU A 133 9.87 -24.22 19.74
N THR A 134 11.20 -24.30 19.71
CA THR A 134 12.04 -24.63 20.87
C THR A 134 11.94 -23.58 21.98
N GLU A 135 11.77 -22.30 21.62
CA GLU A 135 11.55 -21.21 22.57
C GLU A 135 10.11 -21.13 23.06
N ALA A 136 9.13 -21.48 22.22
CA ALA A 136 7.71 -21.46 22.56
C ALA A 136 7.32 -22.64 23.47
N GLU A 137 8.00 -23.77 23.33
CA GLU A 137 7.68 -25.00 24.05
C GLU A 137 7.72 -24.86 25.59
N PRO A 138 8.71 -24.21 26.23
CA PRO A 138 8.69 -23.91 27.66
C PRO A 138 7.49 -23.06 28.11
N GLU A 139 7.03 -22.12 27.27
CA GLU A 139 5.88 -21.27 27.60
C GLU A 139 4.57 -22.06 27.54
N LEU A 140 4.40 -22.88 26.50
CA LEU A 140 3.29 -23.83 26.40
C LEU A 140 3.29 -24.82 27.58
N GLU A 141 4.47 -25.32 27.96
CA GLU A 141 4.63 -26.24 29.08
C GLU A 141 4.25 -25.57 30.40
N LYS A 142 4.62 -24.29 30.59
CA LYS A 142 4.22 -23.51 31.76
C LYS A 142 2.71 -23.35 31.85
N LEU A 143 2.02 -23.08 30.75
CA LEU A 143 0.56 -22.99 30.71
C LEU A 143 -0.09 -24.31 31.12
N ILE A 144 0.35 -25.40 30.51
CA ILE A 144 -0.14 -26.76 30.80
C ILE A 144 0.09 -27.13 32.28
N ARG A 145 1.30 -26.90 32.81
CA ARG A 145 1.62 -27.14 34.24
C ARG A 145 0.82 -26.24 35.19
N SER A 146 0.44 -25.06 34.74
CA SER A 146 -0.45 -24.15 35.48
C SER A 146 -1.92 -24.57 35.39
N GLY A 147 -2.20 -25.71 34.74
CA GLY A 147 -3.53 -26.29 34.61
C GLY A 147 -4.36 -25.74 33.45
N TYR A 148 -3.74 -25.03 32.49
CA TYR A 148 -4.44 -24.51 31.32
C TYR A 148 -4.59 -25.57 30.24
N ARG A 149 -5.81 -25.66 29.73
CA ARG A 149 -6.15 -26.33 28.47
C ARG A 149 -5.64 -25.45 27.34
N THR A 150 -4.65 -25.92 26.59
CA THR A 150 -3.90 -25.07 25.65
C THR A 150 -4.17 -25.50 24.22
N VAL A 151 -4.73 -24.62 23.41
CA VAL A 151 -5.05 -24.84 22.00
C VAL A 151 -4.20 -23.95 21.13
N VAL A 152 -3.49 -24.53 20.15
CA VAL A 152 -2.79 -23.78 19.12
C VAL A 152 -3.52 -23.91 17.79
N ALA A 153 -3.96 -22.78 17.24
CA ALA A 153 -4.68 -22.71 15.98
C ALA A 153 -3.71 -22.49 14.81
N TRP A 154 -3.66 -23.45 13.90
CA TRP A 154 -2.84 -23.42 12.69
C TRP A 154 -3.71 -23.06 11.49
N ARG A 155 -3.23 -22.18 10.61
CA ARG A 155 -3.97 -21.82 9.40
C ARG A 155 -3.98 -22.98 8.40
N ARG A 156 -2.88 -23.73 8.36
CA ARG A 156 -2.69 -24.91 7.50
C ARG A 156 -2.30 -26.10 8.34
N ARG A 157 -3.03 -27.22 8.18
CA ARG A 157 -2.78 -28.47 8.91
C ARG A 157 -1.34 -28.96 8.80
N GLY A 158 -0.76 -28.94 7.60
CA GLY A 158 0.62 -29.40 7.37
C GLY A 158 1.70 -28.58 8.10
N GLU A 159 1.43 -27.33 8.48
CA GLU A 159 2.35 -26.56 9.32
C GLU A 159 2.29 -27.03 10.77
N GLY A 160 1.08 -27.28 11.27
CA GLY A 160 0.86 -27.86 12.60
C GLY A 160 1.40 -29.27 12.73
N GLU A 161 1.31 -30.11 11.69
CA GLU A 161 1.87 -31.47 11.71
C GLU A 161 3.41 -31.44 11.83
N ARG A 162 4.07 -30.55 11.08
CA ARG A 162 5.51 -30.31 11.21
C ARG A 162 5.87 -29.76 12.59
N ALA A 163 5.06 -28.86 13.13
CA ALA A 163 5.31 -28.32 14.46
C ALA A 163 5.19 -29.39 15.54
N ALA A 164 4.16 -30.24 15.47
CA ALA A 164 3.94 -31.34 16.40
C ALA A 164 5.10 -32.34 16.39
N TYR A 165 5.68 -32.62 15.22
CA TYR A 165 6.86 -33.48 15.09
C TYR A 165 8.13 -32.88 15.72
N ASN A 166 8.23 -31.54 15.74
CA ASN A 166 9.42 -30.83 16.22
C ASN A 166 9.36 -30.41 17.70
N LEU A 167 8.27 -30.72 18.41
CA LEU A 167 8.20 -30.55 19.87
C LEU A 167 9.02 -31.66 20.56
N ALA A 168 9.91 -31.28 21.48
CA ALA A 168 10.82 -32.21 22.14
C ALA A 168 10.30 -32.71 23.50
N ARG A 169 9.49 -31.91 24.18
CA ARG A 169 9.01 -32.10 25.56
C ARG A 169 7.50 -32.29 25.63
N LEU A 170 6.76 -31.60 24.77
CA LEU A 170 5.30 -31.65 24.73
C LEU A 170 4.82 -32.52 23.58
N ARG A 171 3.70 -33.21 23.80
CA ARG A 171 2.99 -33.93 22.74
C ARG A 171 1.71 -33.19 22.40
N ALA A 172 1.64 -32.62 21.20
CA ALA A 172 0.41 -32.03 20.68
C ALA A 172 -0.50 -33.12 20.08
N THR A 173 -1.80 -33.03 20.34
CA THR A 173 -2.82 -33.87 19.68
C THR A 173 -3.83 -33.00 18.95
N TRP A 174 -4.45 -33.49 17.88
CA TRP A 174 -5.44 -32.71 17.13
C TRP A 174 -6.79 -32.69 17.85
N MET A 175 -7.52 -31.59 17.71
CA MET A 175 -8.88 -31.46 18.23
C MET A 175 -9.89 -32.09 17.26
N ASP A 176 -10.84 -32.85 17.82
CA ASP A 176 -11.95 -33.46 17.09
C ASP A 176 -13.24 -32.60 17.22
N GLY A 177 -13.09 -31.27 17.20
CA GLY A 177 -14.20 -30.32 17.32
C GLY A 177 -14.78 -30.13 18.72
N ARG A 178 -14.24 -30.80 19.75
CA ARG A 178 -14.60 -30.59 21.16
C ARG A 178 -13.49 -29.87 21.91
N ALA A 179 -13.85 -29.02 22.86
CA ALA A 179 -12.90 -28.36 23.75
C ALA A 179 -12.08 -29.40 24.54
N PRO A 180 -10.78 -29.13 24.83
CA PRO A 180 -9.95 -30.05 25.59
C PRO A 180 -10.58 -30.28 26.98
N ALA A 181 -10.61 -31.53 27.44
CA ALA A 181 -11.12 -31.87 28.78
C ALA A 181 -10.02 -31.77 29.85
N GLU A 182 -8.77 -32.01 29.47
CA GLU A 182 -7.61 -32.03 30.36
C GLU A 182 -6.67 -30.86 30.03
N ALA A 183 -5.84 -30.48 31.00
CA ALA A 183 -4.77 -29.50 30.78
C ALA A 183 -3.68 -30.14 29.92
N ASP A 184 -3.87 -30.13 28.59
CA ASP A 184 -2.97 -30.66 27.59
C ASP A 184 -2.75 -29.65 26.44
N LEU A 185 -1.89 -30.02 25.49
CA LEU A 185 -1.64 -29.27 24.26
C LEU A 185 -2.44 -29.86 23.09
N ARG A 186 -3.32 -29.05 22.52
CA ARG A 186 -4.14 -29.41 21.36
C ARG A 186 -3.88 -28.52 20.17
N PHE A 187 -3.83 -29.09 18.97
CA PHE A 187 -3.75 -28.35 17.71
C PHE A 187 -5.10 -28.38 16.99
N THR A 188 -5.44 -27.29 16.32
CA THR A 188 -6.63 -27.20 15.47
C THR A 188 -6.30 -26.46 14.17
N GLN A 189 -7.04 -26.75 13.09
CA GLN A 189 -6.92 -26.00 11.85
C GLN A 189 -8.01 -24.92 11.81
N ALA A 190 -7.63 -23.66 12.02
CA ALA A 190 -8.54 -22.53 11.99
C ALA A 190 -7.81 -21.23 11.63
N PRO A 191 -8.42 -20.33 10.82
CA PRO A 191 -7.84 -19.04 10.46
C PRO A 191 -8.06 -18.01 11.58
N LEU A 192 -7.57 -18.30 12.78
CA LEU A 192 -7.74 -17.43 13.95
C LEU A 192 -6.80 -16.21 13.85
N ARG A 193 -7.38 -14.99 13.92
CA ARG A 193 -6.63 -13.73 13.89
C ARG A 193 -5.95 -13.43 15.22
N ASP A 194 -6.68 -13.54 16.32
CA ASP A 194 -6.14 -13.27 17.66
C ASP A 194 -6.47 -14.40 18.63
N GLY A 195 -5.59 -14.59 19.60
CA GLY A 195 -5.74 -15.58 20.66
C GLY A 195 -6.03 -14.92 22.00
N PHE A 196 -6.40 -15.75 22.98
CA PHE A 196 -6.65 -15.29 24.34
C PHE A 196 -6.25 -16.33 25.39
N VAL A 197 -5.92 -15.84 26.58
CA VAL A 197 -5.72 -16.62 27.79
C VAL A 197 -6.78 -16.21 28.80
N ALA A 198 -7.76 -17.08 29.02
CA ALA A 198 -8.84 -16.87 29.97
C ALA A 198 -8.56 -17.65 31.25
N ALA A 199 -8.01 -16.96 32.26
CA ALA A 199 -7.71 -17.55 33.56
C ALA A 199 -8.93 -18.19 34.27
N PRO A 200 -10.15 -17.58 34.25
CA PRO A 200 -11.33 -18.18 34.87
C PRO A 200 -11.70 -19.55 34.30
N PHE A 201 -11.41 -19.79 33.01
CA PHE A 201 -11.69 -21.06 32.34
C PHE A 201 -10.48 -21.99 32.26
N ARG A 202 -9.32 -21.55 32.75
CA ARG A 202 -8.02 -22.20 32.50
C ARG A 202 -7.89 -22.64 31.04
N LEU A 203 -8.17 -21.70 30.13
CA LEU A 203 -8.16 -21.94 28.68
C LEU A 203 -7.21 -20.95 28.02
N ALA A 204 -6.28 -21.47 27.23
CA ALA A 204 -5.40 -20.67 26.39
C ALA A 204 -5.61 -21.06 24.93
N VAL A 205 -5.95 -20.10 24.07
CA VAL A 205 -6.11 -20.29 22.63
C VAL A 205 -5.10 -19.37 21.96
N ILE A 206 -4.16 -19.93 21.21
CA ILE A 206 -3.00 -19.22 20.67
C ILE A 206 -2.93 -19.46 19.15
N PRO A 207 -3.04 -18.44 18.28
CA PRO A 207 -2.84 -18.64 16.86
C PRO A 207 -1.35 -18.82 16.54
N GLU A 208 -1.03 -19.58 15.49
CA GLU A 208 0.35 -19.97 15.13
C GLU A 208 1.31 -18.77 15.00
N HIS A 209 0.82 -17.64 14.48
CA HIS A 209 1.63 -16.44 14.25
C HIS A 209 1.89 -15.62 15.52
N ARG A 210 1.10 -15.83 16.59
CA ARG A 210 1.38 -15.28 17.93
C ARG A 210 2.21 -16.24 18.78
N LEU A 211 2.16 -17.54 18.49
CA LEU A 211 3.01 -18.57 19.12
C LEU A 211 4.47 -18.49 18.65
N LEU A 212 4.67 -18.14 17.38
CA LEU A 212 6.00 -17.99 16.79
C LEU A 212 6.07 -16.59 16.20
N ARG A 213 6.73 -15.67 16.89
CA ARG A 213 7.21 -14.41 16.32
C ARG A 213 8.34 -14.70 15.35
N ARG A 214 8.03 -15.42 14.27
CA ARG A 214 8.95 -15.62 13.16
C ARG A 214 9.19 -14.24 12.57
N ARG A 215 10.44 -13.78 12.67
CA ARG A 215 11.03 -12.93 11.62
C ARG A 215 10.64 -13.65 10.33
N ARG A 216 9.76 -13.06 9.51
CA ARG A 216 9.53 -13.59 8.17
C ARG A 216 10.93 -13.74 7.59
N ALA A 217 11.39 -14.97 7.41
CA ALA A 217 12.51 -15.23 6.52
C ALA A 217 12.08 -14.46 5.28
N ARG A 218 12.88 -13.43 4.93
CA ARG A 218 12.63 -12.60 3.75
C ARG A 218 12.19 -13.61 2.70
N PRO A 219 10.93 -13.60 2.22
CA PRO A 219 10.66 -14.39 1.04
C PRO A 219 11.76 -13.95 0.08
N GLU A 220 12.51 -14.90 -0.49
CA GLU A 220 13.29 -14.57 -1.67
C GLU A 220 12.30 -13.82 -2.53
N ARG A 221 12.54 -12.50 -2.64
CA ARG A 221 11.56 -11.63 -3.26
C ARG A 221 11.37 -12.27 -4.63
N PRO A 222 10.14 -12.62 -5.03
CA PRO A 222 9.94 -12.96 -6.42
C PRO A 222 10.56 -11.79 -7.19
N ARG A 223 11.63 -12.06 -7.94
CA ARG A 223 12.26 -11.03 -8.78
C ARG A 223 11.12 -10.46 -9.61
N PRO A 224 10.80 -9.17 -9.54
CA PRO A 224 9.54 -8.66 -10.07
C PRO A 224 9.44 -8.99 -11.56
N GLY A 225 8.40 -9.74 -11.91
CA GLY A 225 7.80 -9.64 -13.23
C GLY A 225 6.91 -8.40 -13.25
N VAL A 226 7.04 -7.66 -14.33
CA VAL A 226 6.15 -6.63 -14.88
C VAL A 226 4.71 -6.62 -14.28
N LEU A 227 4.46 -5.60 -13.45
CA LEU A 227 3.24 -4.76 -13.40
C LEU A 227 1.93 -5.29 -12.78
N ARG A 228 1.61 -4.77 -11.58
CA ARG A 228 0.26 -4.69 -10.99
C ARG A 228 -0.59 -3.51 -11.52
N SER A 229 -0.04 -2.69 -12.42
CA SER A 229 -0.63 -1.44 -12.95
C SER A 229 -1.74 -1.66 -14.01
N PHE A 230 -1.89 -2.89 -14.51
CA PHE A 230 -2.80 -3.22 -15.63
C PHE A 230 -4.26 -3.44 -15.25
N ALA A 231 -4.60 -3.57 -13.97
CA ALA A 231 -5.99 -3.75 -13.55
C ALA A 231 -6.88 -2.54 -13.91
N ASP A 232 -6.25 -1.37 -14.10
CA ASP A 232 -6.93 -0.10 -14.41
C ASP A 232 -6.88 0.28 -15.89
N LEU A 233 -6.37 -0.59 -16.79
CA LEU A 233 -6.23 -0.25 -18.21
C LEU A 233 -7.61 -0.15 -18.88
N ARG A 234 -7.92 1.00 -19.47
CA ARG A 234 -9.17 1.27 -20.18
C ARG A 234 -8.92 1.54 -21.66
N THR A 235 -9.88 1.17 -22.50
CA THR A 235 -9.84 1.52 -23.93
C THR A 235 -9.66 3.03 -24.08
N GLY A 236 -8.67 3.43 -24.88
CA GLY A 236 -8.22 4.82 -25.04
C GLY A 236 -6.96 5.18 -24.26
N ASP A 237 -6.55 4.36 -23.28
CA ASP A 237 -5.31 4.59 -22.51
C ASP A 237 -4.08 4.52 -23.39
N VAL A 238 -3.05 5.27 -23.01
CA VAL A 238 -1.76 5.24 -23.68
C VAL A 238 -0.87 4.18 -23.02
N VAL A 239 -0.29 3.31 -23.85
CA VAL A 239 0.61 2.24 -23.43
C VAL A 239 1.94 2.35 -24.14
N VAL A 240 2.97 1.77 -23.54
CA VAL A 240 4.30 1.62 -24.12
C VAL A 240 4.48 0.17 -24.49
N HIS A 241 4.67 -0.09 -25.78
CA HIS A 241 5.16 -1.36 -26.26
C HIS A 241 6.70 -1.33 -26.28
N GLU A 242 7.34 -2.31 -25.65
CA GLU A 242 8.80 -2.33 -25.50
C GLU A 242 9.55 -2.20 -26.84
N ASP A 243 9.11 -2.94 -27.87
CA ASP A 243 9.72 -2.95 -29.21
C ASP A 243 9.22 -1.84 -30.16
N HIS A 244 7.97 -1.40 -30.03
CA HIS A 244 7.30 -0.57 -31.04
C HIS A 244 7.03 0.88 -30.59
N GLY A 245 7.17 1.16 -29.30
CA GLY A 245 6.97 2.48 -28.72
C GLY A 245 5.57 2.74 -28.20
N ILE A 246 5.24 4.02 -28.10
CA ILE A 246 4.00 4.51 -27.51
C ILE A 246 2.81 4.24 -28.45
N ALA A 247 1.78 3.57 -27.95
CA ALA A 247 0.56 3.22 -28.64
C ALA A 247 -0.67 3.59 -27.80
N ARG A 248 -1.84 3.66 -28.42
CA ARG A 248 -3.13 3.73 -27.75
C ARG A 248 -3.73 2.34 -27.66
N PHE A 249 -4.20 1.96 -26.49
CA PHE A 249 -4.89 0.70 -26.28
C PHE A 249 -6.34 0.80 -26.81
N ALA A 250 -6.70 -0.05 -27.77
CA ALA A 250 -7.99 -0.04 -28.46
C ALA A 250 -8.94 -1.18 -28.04
N GLY A 251 -8.52 -2.06 -27.13
CA GLY A 251 -9.34 -3.16 -26.59
C GLY A 251 -8.75 -4.55 -26.85
N PHE A 252 -9.56 -5.58 -26.57
CA PHE A 252 -9.25 -6.97 -26.93
C PHE A 252 -10.08 -7.40 -28.13
N ASP A 253 -9.46 -8.20 -28.99
CA ASP A 253 -10.13 -8.79 -30.13
C ASP A 253 -9.82 -10.29 -30.16
N THR A 254 -10.86 -11.12 -30.02
CA THR A 254 -10.75 -12.57 -30.12
C THR A 254 -10.80 -12.94 -31.59
N LYS A 255 -9.68 -13.41 -32.15
CA LYS A 255 -9.56 -13.74 -33.57
C LYS A 255 -9.27 -15.21 -33.77
N THR A 256 -9.92 -15.78 -34.77
CA THR A 256 -9.57 -17.09 -35.32
C THR A 256 -8.61 -16.88 -36.49
N VAL A 257 -7.34 -17.24 -36.30
CA VAL A 257 -6.29 -17.16 -37.33
C VAL A 257 -5.79 -18.56 -37.61
N ALA A 258 -5.79 -18.97 -38.88
CA ALA A 258 -5.36 -20.31 -39.32
C ALA A 258 -6.05 -21.46 -38.56
N GLY A 259 -7.34 -21.29 -38.20
CA GLY A 259 -8.15 -22.30 -37.51
C GLY A 259 -7.93 -22.37 -35.99
N VAL A 260 -7.20 -21.42 -35.39
CA VAL A 260 -6.98 -21.33 -33.95
C VAL A 260 -7.52 -20.01 -33.43
N THR A 261 -8.33 -20.06 -32.37
CA THR A 261 -8.93 -18.90 -31.74
C THR A 261 -8.08 -18.43 -30.55
N ARG A 262 -7.62 -17.18 -30.61
CA ARG A 262 -6.78 -16.54 -29.59
C ARG A 262 -7.27 -15.12 -29.31
N ASP A 263 -7.02 -14.66 -28.09
CA ASP A 263 -7.18 -13.25 -27.74
C ASP A 263 -5.95 -12.44 -28.21
N TYR A 264 -6.22 -11.26 -28.78
CA TYR A 264 -5.21 -10.29 -29.17
C TYR A 264 -5.50 -8.94 -28.51
N LEU A 265 -4.44 -8.25 -28.13
CA LEU A 265 -4.45 -6.85 -27.71
C LEU A 265 -4.40 -5.96 -28.95
N ASP A 266 -5.36 -5.06 -29.09
CA ASP A 266 -5.40 -4.10 -30.19
C ASP A 266 -4.69 -2.80 -29.79
N LEU A 267 -3.62 -2.46 -30.52
CA LEU A 267 -2.79 -1.29 -30.26
C LEU A 267 -2.76 -0.38 -31.49
N GLU A 268 -3.15 0.88 -31.31
CA GLU A 268 -3.14 1.91 -32.34
C GLU A 268 -1.90 2.81 -32.22
N PHE A 269 -1.17 2.96 -33.33
CA PHE A 269 0.04 3.75 -33.46
C PHE A 269 -0.21 5.00 -34.32
N GLN A 270 0.81 5.83 -34.48
CA GLN A 270 0.70 7.05 -35.27
C GLN A 270 0.25 6.75 -36.71
N GLY A 271 -0.77 7.46 -37.21
CA GLY A 271 -1.19 7.37 -38.61
C GLY A 271 -2.18 6.23 -38.89
N SER A 272 -2.99 5.84 -37.90
CA SER A 272 -4.00 4.75 -37.97
C SER A 272 -3.43 3.34 -38.18
N ASP A 273 -2.11 3.17 -37.98
CA ASP A 273 -1.45 1.88 -37.98
C ASP A 273 -1.91 1.06 -36.75
N ARG A 274 -2.32 -0.20 -36.94
CA ARG A 274 -2.76 -1.09 -35.85
C ARG A 274 -1.88 -2.33 -35.73
N VAL A 275 -1.58 -2.74 -34.50
CA VAL A 275 -0.87 -3.98 -34.18
C VAL A 275 -1.78 -4.84 -33.30
N PHE A 276 -2.04 -6.07 -33.74
CA PHE A 276 -2.70 -7.10 -32.95
C PHE A 276 -1.63 -7.93 -32.25
N MET A 277 -1.41 -7.65 -30.96
CA MET A 277 -0.39 -8.34 -30.18
C MET A 277 -1.01 -9.55 -29.48
N PRO A 278 -0.45 -10.76 -29.61
CA PRO A 278 -0.86 -11.91 -28.83
C PRO A 278 -0.82 -11.63 -27.32
N VAL A 279 -1.82 -12.09 -26.56
CA VAL A 279 -1.90 -11.91 -25.10
C VAL A 279 -0.72 -12.49 -24.33
N ASP A 280 -0.03 -13.48 -24.88
CA ASP A 280 1.14 -14.07 -24.23
C ASP A 280 2.37 -13.13 -24.23
N GLN A 281 2.32 -12.04 -24.99
CA GLN A 281 3.33 -10.97 -24.99
C GLN A 281 2.93 -9.76 -24.13
N LEU A 282 1.88 -9.88 -23.30
CA LEU A 282 1.43 -8.80 -22.40
C LEU A 282 2.54 -8.23 -21.52
N ALA A 283 3.53 -9.04 -21.15
CA ALA A 283 4.70 -8.59 -20.38
C ALA A 283 5.55 -7.51 -21.09
N LYS A 284 5.41 -7.32 -22.40
CA LYS A 284 6.11 -6.27 -23.17
C LYS A 284 5.36 -4.95 -23.21
N ILE A 285 4.15 -4.92 -22.66
CA ILE A 285 3.35 -3.71 -22.57
C ILE A 285 3.53 -3.13 -21.18
N SER A 286 3.53 -1.82 -21.10
CA SER A 286 3.54 -1.07 -19.85
C SER A 286 2.59 0.11 -20.00
N ARG A 287 1.94 0.56 -18.91
CA ARG A 287 1.11 1.75 -19.02
C ARG A 287 2.03 2.96 -19.22
N TYR A 288 1.69 3.86 -20.15
CA TYR A 288 2.45 5.08 -20.26
C TYR A 288 2.17 5.98 -19.05
N VAL A 289 3.23 6.33 -18.35
CA VAL A 289 3.25 7.20 -17.19
C VAL A 289 4.25 8.30 -17.50
N GLY A 290 3.76 9.51 -17.80
CA GLY A 290 4.57 10.67 -18.22
C GLY A 290 4.07 11.97 -17.60
N ALA A 291 4.96 12.96 -17.54
CA ALA A 291 4.74 14.21 -16.82
C ALA A 291 3.69 15.12 -17.51
N GLY A 292 2.71 15.62 -16.75
CA GLY A 292 1.97 16.82 -17.11
C GLY A 292 0.70 16.68 -17.97
N GLY A 293 -0.12 15.63 -17.80
CA GLY A 293 -1.51 15.56 -18.30
C GLY A 293 -1.69 15.48 -19.82
N ASP A 294 -0.72 15.93 -20.62
CA ASP A 294 -0.72 15.85 -22.07
C ASP A 294 -0.41 14.42 -22.55
N GLN A 295 -1.23 13.92 -23.49
CA GLN A 295 -0.98 12.62 -24.11
C GLN A 295 0.28 12.70 -25.00
N PRO A 296 1.26 11.80 -24.82
CA PRO A 296 2.47 11.82 -25.62
C PRO A 296 2.16 11.52 -27.10
N PRO A 297 3.01 11.98 -28.04
CA PRO A 297 2.85 11.62 -29.44
C PRO A 297 3.01 10.10 -29.61
N LEU A 298 2.04 9.48 -30.29
CA LEU A 298 2.12 8.06 -30.65
C LEU A 298 3.35 7.80 -31.52
N SER A 299 3.94 6.62 -31.34
CA SER A 299 5.10 6.18 -32.11
C SER A 299 4.71 5.71 -33.50
N LYS A 300 5.62 5.84 -34.47
CA LYS A 300 5.45 5.34 -35.84
C LYS A 300 6.05 3.94 -35.97
N LEU A 301 5.30 3.00 -36.51
CA LEU A 301 5.79 1.64 -36.75
C LEU A 301 6.94 1.61 -37.79
N GLY A 302 7.93 0.75 -37.54
CA GLY A 302 9.09 0.55 -38.44
C GLY A 302 10.13 1.68 -38.46
N GLY A 303 10.00 2.71 -37.61
CA GLY A 303 10.96 3.82 -37.51
C GLY A 303 12.10 3.57 -36.52
N LYS A 304 13.33 3.99 -36.84
CA LYS A 304 14.51 3.89 -35.95
C LYS A 304 14.50 4.85 -34.75
N ARG A 305 13.51 5.75 -34.66
CA ARG A 305 13.44 6.79 -33.63
C ARG A 305 13.28 6.19 -32.23
N TRP A 306 12.46 5.14 -32.09
CA TRP A 306 12.24 4.46 -30.82
C TRP A 306 13.53 3.80 -30.31
N ASP A 307 14.22 3.05 -31.17
CA ASP A 307 15.49 2.40 -30.83
C ASP A 307 16.56 3.40 -30.36
N GLN A 308 16.66 4.56 -31.02
CA GLN A 308 17.60 5.63 -30.63
C GLN A 308 17.25 6.27 -29.28
N LEU A 309 15.96 6.35 -28.96
CA LEU A 309 15.46 6.83 -27.68
C LEU A 309 15.78 5.82 -26.56
N LYS A 310 15.46 4.54 -26.81
CA LYS A 310 15.76 3.41 -25.93
C LYS A 310 17.26 3.33 -25.62
N ALA A 311 18.12 3.46 -26.63
CA ALA A 311 19.57 3.43 -26.48
C ALA A 311 20.16 4.64 -25.72
N ARG A 312 19.52 5.81 -25.80
CA ARG A 312 19.94 6.99 -25.02
C ARG A 312 19.56 6.83 -23.55
N ALA A 313 18.33 6.46 -23.25
CA ALA A 313 17.90 6.26 -21.88
C ALA A 313 18.61 5.11 -21.18
N ARG A 314 18.89 4.01 -21.89
CA ARG A 314 19.68 2.90 -21.33
C ARG A 314 21.08 3.36 -20.90
N ARG A 315 21.73 4.25 -21.65
CA ARG A 315 23.02 4.85 -21.25
C ARG A 315 22.89 5.72 -20.00
N ALA A 316 21.88 6.59 -19.95
CA ALA A 316 21.63 7.42 -18.77
C ALA A 316 21.31 6.57 -17.52
N ALA A 317 20.53 5.50 -17.68
CA ALA A 317 20.25 4.54 -16.60
C ALA A 317 21.51 3.81 -16.13
N GLN A 318 22.43 3.45 -17.03
CA GLN A 318 23.73 2.86 -16.69
C GLN A 318 24.65 3.83 -15.92
N GLU A 319 24.70 5.10 -16.33
CA GLU A 319 25.46 6.14 -15.63
C GLU A 319 24.94 6.32 -14.21
N LEU A 320 23.62 6.47 -14.05
CA LEU A 320 22.96 6.59 -12.74
C LEU A 320 23.19 5.35 -11.87
N ALA A 321 23.04 4.15 -12.43
CA ALA A 321 23.32 2.90 -11.72
C ALA A 321 24.78 2.84 -11.23
N GLY A 322 25.73 3.29 -12.06
CA GLY A 322 27.14 3.39 -11.70
C GLY A 322 27.39 4.37 -10.55
N GLU A 323 26.78 5.54 -10.57
CA GLU A 323 26.87 6.52 -9.47
C GLU A 323 26.32 5.96 -8.16
N LEU A 324 25.15 5.32 -8.20
CA LEU A 324 24.53 4.70 -7.02
C LEU A 324 25.40 3.56 -6.48
N LEU A 325 25.86 2.66 -7.34
CA LEU A 325 26.71 1.54 -6.93
C LEU A 325 28.05 2.01 -6.34
N ASN A 326 28.67 3.04 -6.91
CA ASN A 326 29.89 3.62 -6.36
C ASN A 326 29.67 4.21 -4.95
N LEU A 327 28.59 4.98 -4.76
CA LEU A 327 28.22 5.52 -3.46
C LEU A 327 28.07 4.41 -2.40
N TYR A 328 27.38 3.32 -2.75
CA TYR A 328 27.16 2.20 -1.83
C TYR A 328 28.39 1.29 -1.66
N ALA A 329 29.24 1.16 -2.67
CA ALA A 329 30.52 0.47 -2.56
C ALA A 329 31.47 1.22 -1.62
N GLU A 330 31.55 2.55 -1.72
CA GLU A 330 32.30 3.38 -0.77
C GLU A 330 31.75 3.25 0.65
N ARG A 331 30.43 3.19 0.79
CA ARG A 331 29.76 3.02 2.10
C ARG A 331 30.04 1.65 2.72
N ARG A 332 29.97 0.56 1.94
CA ARG A 332 30.27 -0.80 2.41
C ARG A 332 31.73 -0.98 2.84
N ARG A 333 32.65 -0.23 2.24
CA ARG A 333 34.08 -0.25 2.59
C ARG A 333 34.40 0.54 3.85
N ARG A 334 33.50 1.42 4.30
CA ARG A 334 33.71 2.22 5.51
C ARG A 334 33.12 1.52 6.72
N GLU A 335 33.92 1.42 7.76
CA GLU A 335 33.46 1.06 9.09
C GLU A 335 32.63 2.22 9.67
N GLY A 336 31.41 1.91 10.06
CA GLY A 336 30.51 2.80 10.79
C GLY A 336 30.62 2.60 12.30
N TYR A 337 29.66 3.14 13.03
CA TYR A 337 29.53 2.89 14.46
C TYR A 337 28.41 1.89 14.70
N ALA A 338 28.77 0.69 15.19
CA ALA A 338 27.78 -0.29 15.61
C ALA A 338 27.23 0.07 17.00
N PHE A 339 25.96 0.46 17.05
CA PHE A 339 25.27 0.70 18.32
C PHE A 339 25.09 -0.60 19.11
N ALA A 340 25.09 -0.50 20.44
CA ALA A 340 24.87 -1.68 21.30
C ALA A 340 23.42 -2.20 21.18
N ALA A 341 23.24 -3.48 21.50
CA ALA A 341 21.91 -4.08 21.63
C ALA A 341 21.05 -3.33 22.67
N ASP A 342 19.73 -3.44 22.54
CA ASP A 342 18.79 -2.72 23.41
C ASP A 342 19.00 -3.02 24.90
N SER A 343 19.19 -1.96 25.67
CA SER A 343 19.29 -1.98 27.13
C SER A 343 17.91 -2.11 27.80
N ASP A 344 17.93 -2.25 29.14
CA ASP A 344 16.70 -2.17 29.94
C ASP A 344 16.05 -0.78 29.85
N TRP A 345 16.83 0.30 29.68
CA TRP A 345 16.31 1.66 29.49
C TRP A 345 15.59 1.80 28.16
N GLN A 346 16.15 1.27 27.07
CA GLN A 346 15.49 1.26 25.76
C GLN A 346 14.15 0.51 25.84
N ARG A 347 14.12 -0.66 26.51
CA ARG A 347 12.90 -1.46 26.64
C ARG A 347 11.83 -0.77 27.50
N ASP A 348 12.22 -0.15 28.61
CA ASP A 348 11.30 0.61 29.46
C ASP A 348 10.76 1.86 28.73
N PHE A 349 11.61 2.58 28.01
CA PHE A 349 11.19 3.69 27.15
C PHE A 349 10.15 3.27 26.10
N GLU A 350 10.36 2.14 25.45
CA GLU A 350 9.43 1.58 24.46
C GLU A 350 8.13 1.12 25.08
N ALA A 351 8.19 0.46 26.25
CA ALA A 351 7.01 0.02 27.00
C ALA A 351 6.14 1.19 27.50
N ARG A 352 6.72 2.39 27.67
CA ARG A 352 6.00 3.62 28.01
C ARG A 352 5.34 4.29 26.81
N PHE A 353 5.39 3.70 25.61
CA PHE A 353 4.62 4.20 24.49
C PHE A 353 3.12 3.98 24.76
N PRO A 354 2.29 5.04 24.76
CA PRO A 354 0.89 4.95 25.19
C PRO A 354 -0.05 4.31 24.14
N TYR A 355 0.48 3.91 22.98
CA TYR A 355 -0.28 3.31 21.89
C TYR A 355 0.31 1.95 21.55
N GLN A 356 -0.51 1.05 20.98
CA GLN A 356 -0.04 -0.21 20.45
C GLN A 356 0.53 -0.01 19.04
N GLU A 357 1.73 -0.53 18.79
CA GLU A 357 2.35 -0.47 17.47
C GLU A 357 1.65 -1.38 16.48
N THR A 358 1.52 -0.90 15.24
CA THR A 358 1.06 -1.72 14.12
C THR A 358 2.16 -2.71 13.69
N PRO A 359 1.81 -3.82 13.00
CA PRO A 359 2.82 -4.75 12.46
C PRO A 359 3.87 -4.06 11.59
N ASP A 360 3.47 -3.12 10.73
CA ASP A 360 4.41 -2.40 9.86
C ASP A 360 5.32 -1.44 10.64
N GLN A 361 4.81 -0.81 11.70
CA GLN A 361 5.63 0.00 12.60
C GLN A 361 6.67 -0.86 13.31
N GLN A 362 6.27 -2.02 13.83
CA GLN A 362 7.17 -2.95 14.50
C GLN A 362 8.28 -3.43 13.57
N ASP A 363 7.94 -3.79 12.33
CA ASP A 363 8.90 -4.19 11.30
C ASP A 363 9.86 -3.04 10.96
N ALA A 364 9.36 -1.81 10.85
CA ALA A 364 10.19 -0.62 10.60
C ALA A 364 11.15 -0.32 11.75
N ILE A 365 10.68 -0.39 13.00
CA ILE A 365 11.48 -0.17 14.22
C ILE A 365 12.61 -1.20 14.29
N GLU A 366 12.29 -2.49 14.14
CA GLU A 366 13.27 -3.58 14.21
C GLU A 366 14.30 -3.47 13.09
N ALA A 367 13.87 -3.09 11.88
CA ALA A 367 14.79 -2.89 10.76
C ALA A 367 15.76 -1.72 10.99
N VAL A 368 15.29 -0.60 11.57
CA VAL A 368 16.14 0.54 11.92
C VAL A 368 17.16 0.13 13.00
N LYS A 369 16.71 -0.51 14.08
CA LYS A 369 17.61 -0.97 15.15
C LYS A 369 18.66 -1.95 14.65
N SER A 370 18.24 -2.94 13.85
CA SER A 370 19.14 -3.94 13.28
C SER A 370 20.19 -3.31 12.36
N ASP A 371 19.87 -2.22 11.65
CA ASP A 371 20.86 -1.51 10.84
C ASP A 371 21.81 -0.67 11.69
N MET A 372 21.31 -0.01 12.75
CA MET A 372 22.13 0.73 13.71
C MET A 372 23.11 -0.20 14.45
N GLU A 373 22.72 -1.43 14.76
CA GLU A 373 23.60 -2.41 15.41
C GLU A 373 24.66 -3.01 14.46
N ALA A 374 24.56 -2.74 13.16
CA ALA A 374 25.51 -3.24 12.18
C ALA A 374 26.79 -2.38 12.16
N PRO A 375 27.96 -2.96 11.82
CA PRO A 375 29.22 -2.22 11.70
C PRO A 375 29.28 -1.33 10.46
N ARG A 376 28.25 -1.35 9.60
CA ARG A 376 28.14 -0.52 8.40
C ARG A 376 27.24 0.67 8.73
N PRO A 377 27.52 1.90 8.22
CA PRO A 377 26.61 3.01 8.42
C PRO A 377 25.20 2.71 7.86
N MET A 378 24.12 3.01 8.60
CA MET A 378 22.71 2.86 8.15
C MET A 378 22.29 3.99 7.19
N ASP A 379 21.65 3.68 6.06
CA ASP A 379 20.95 4.67 5.22
C ASP A 379 19.57 4.13 4.86
N ARG A 380 18.60 4.52 5.70
CA ARG A 380 17.25 3.98 5.65
C ARG A 380 16.23 5.09 5.41
N LEU A 381 15.28 4.82 4.53
CA LEU A 381 14.11 5.66 4.31
C LEU A 381 12.86 5.01 4.90
N ILE A 382 12.16 5.72 5.77
CA ILE A 382 10.84 5.35 6.28
C ILE A 382 9.78 6.10 5.46
N CYS A 383 8.99 5.33 4.72
CA CYS A 383 7.84 5.83 4.00
C CYS A 383 6.58 5.46 4.79
N GLY A 384 5.66 6.38 4.94
CA GLY A 384 4.37 6.08 5.55
C GLY A 384 3.49 7.30 5.51
N ASP A 385 2.18 7.13 5.60
CA ASP A 385 1.28 8.28 5.56
C ASP A 385 1.53 9.21 6.76
N VAL A 386 1.05 10.44 6.64
CA VAL A 386 1.05 11.42 7.72
C VAL A 386 0.31 10.82 8.91
N GLY A 387 0.94 10.77 10.09
CA GLY A 387 0.34 10.22 11.32
C GLY A 387 0.48 8.71 11.51
N TYR A 388 1.17 7.98 10.63
CA TYR A 388 1.40 6.53 10.79
C TYR A 388 2.59 6.21 11.72
N GLY A 389 2.93 7.12 12.64
CA GLY A 389 3.96 6.88 13.66
C GLY A 389 5.42 6.90 13.17
N LYS A 390 5.73 7.54 12.03
CA LYS A 390 7.13 7.74 11.57
C LYS A 390 8.01 8.40 12.63
N THR A 391 7.45 9.40 13.32
CA THR A 391 8.13 10.10 14.42
C THR A 391 8.50 9.16 15.55
N GLU A 392 7.68 8.16 15.86
CA GLU A 392 8.00 7.17 16.92
C GLU A 392 9.20 6.29 16.53
N VAL A 393 9.28 5.89 15.25
CA VAL A 393 10.47 5.18 14.72
C VAL A 393 11.75 6.02 14.88
N ALA A 394 11.67 7.31 14.54
CA ALA A 394 12.79 8.23 14.66
C ALA A 394 13.17 8.54 16.12
N LEU A 395 12.18 8.66 17.00
CA LEU A 395 12.35 8.88 18.43
C LEU A 395 13.08 7.69 19.10
N ARG A 396 12.72 6.45 18.77
CA ARG A 396 13.40 5.24 19.25
C ARG A 396 14.84 5.13 18.77
N ALA A 397 15.09 5.46 17.49
CA ALA A 397 16.44 5.53 16.95
C ALA A 397 17.29 6.60 17.65
N ALA A 398 16.71 7.79 17.89
CA ALA A 398 17.38 8.87 18.58
C ALA A 398 17.71 8.52 20.05
N PHE A 399 16.79 7.86 20.76
CA PHE A 399 17.03 7.38 22.12
C PHE A 399 18.21 6.41 22.15
N LYS A 400 18.20 5.38 21.29
CA LYS A 400 19.29 4.39 21.21
C LYS A 400 20.65 5.06 20.95
N ALA A 401 20.67 6.06 20.06
CA ALA A 401 21.88 6.80 19.75
C ALA A 401 22.40 7.62 20.95
N ALA A 402 21.50 8.38 21.59
CA ALA A 402 21.81 9.20 22.76
C ALA A 402 22.29 8.36 23.95
N GLU A 403 21.63 7.22 24.21
CA GLU A 403 22.03 6.29 25.26
C GLU A 403 23.45 5.73 25.06
N ASN A 404 23.84 5.48 23.80
CA ASN A 404 25.18 5.04 23.44
C ASN A 404 26.23 6.18 23.44
N GLY A 405 25.88 7.35 24.00
CA GLY A 405 26.76 8.52 24.11
C GLY A 405 27.02 9.22 22.77
N LYS A 406 26.21 8.93 21.74
CA LYS A 406 26.28 9.59 20.43
C LYS A 406 25.28 10.71 20.33
N GLN A 407 25.67 11.79 19.66
CA GLN A 407 24.78 12.91 19.40
C GLN A 407 23.91 12.63 18.17
N VAL A 408 22.70 13.20 18.19
CA VAL A 408 21.70 13.11 17.15
C VAL A 408 21.42 14.49 16.59
N LEU A 409 21.35 14.59 15.27
CA LEU A 409 20.97 15.81 14.57
C LEU A 409 19.69 15.54 13.76
N MET A 410 18.64 16.31 14.01
CA MET A 410 17.35 16.17 13.32
C MET A 410 17.06 17.39 12.45
N LEU A 411 17.08 17.20 11.14
CA LEU A 411 16.80 18.21 10.13
C LEU A 411 15.35 18.15 9.69
N VAL A 412 14.70 19.30 9.76
CA VAL A 412 13.30 19.47 9.36
C VAL A 412 13.16 20.68 8.42
N PRO A 413 12.15 20.72 7.54
CA PRO A 413 12.09 21.74 6.50
C PRO A 413 11.59 23.11 7.01
N THR A 414 10.80 23.15 8.09
CA THR A 414 10.14 24.38 8.58
C THR A 414 10.34 24.62 10.07
N THR A 415 10.28 25.88 10.51
CA THR A 415 10.38 26.27 11.92
C THR A 415 9.31 25.58 12.78
N ILE A 416 8.12 25.38 12.23
CA ILE A 416 6.97 24.82 12.93
C ILE A 416 7.14 23.32 13.17
N LEU A 417 7.61 22.57 12.16
CA LEU A 417 8.00 21.17 12.36
C LEU A 417 9.13 21.04 13.39
N ALA A 418 10.09 21.98 13.41
CA ALA A 418 11.16 21.95 14.42
C ALA A 418 10.59 22.08 15.84
N GLN A 419 9.64 23.00 16.04
CA GLN A 419 8.95 23.17 17.32
C GLN A 419 8.11 21.96 17.71
N GLN A 420 7.40 21.35 16.75
CA GLN A 420 6.58 20.17 17.00
C GLN A 420 7.42 18.96 17.41
N HIS A 421 8.48 18.66 16.65
CA HIS A 421 9.41 17.58 16.96
C HIS A 421 10.11 17.86 18.29
N TYR A 422 10.55 19.10 18.55
CA TYR A 422 11.12 19.48 19.84
C TYR A 422 10.14 19.23 21.01
N GLY A 423 8.87 19.64 20.88
CA GLY A 423 7.86 19.39 21.91
C GLY A 423 7.65 17.90 22.18
N THR A 424 7.50 17.10 21.12
CA THR A 424 7.30 15.65 21.22
C THR A 424 8.51 14.97 21.88
N PHE A 425 9.73 15.31 21.45
CA PHE A 425 10.96 14.74 22.00
C PHE A 425 11.17 15.17 23.44
N ALA A 426 10.99 16.46 23.76
CA ALA A 426 11.16 16.96 25.12
C ALA A 426 10.14 16.37 26.10
N GLU A 427 8.92 16.08 25.65
CA GLU A 427 7.90 15.42 26.45
C GLU A 427 8.22 13.93 26.68
N ARG A 428 8.47 13.17 25.60
CA ARG A 428 8.78 11.73 25.68
C ARG A 428 10.07 11.44 26.43
N LEU A 429 11.05 12.35 26.37
CA LEU A 429 12.38 12.20 26.99
C LEU A 429 12.51 12.88 28.36
N ARG A 430 11.42 13.44 28.92
CA ARG A 430 11.45 14.23 30.16
C ARG A 430 12.05 13.49 31.35
N ASP A 431 11.76 12.19 31.47
CA ASP A 431 12.19 11.36 32.60
C ASP A 431 13.58 10.74 32.40
N TRP A 432 14.26 11.08 31.31
CA TRP A 432 15.55 10.51 30.92
C TRP A 432 16.66 11.56 30.98
N PRO A 433 17.91 11.17 31.28
CA PRO A 433 19.04 12.09 31.34
C PRO A 433 19.55 12.44 29.93
N ILE A 434 18.66 12.72 28.98
CA ILE A 434 18.95 13.05 27.59
C ILE A 434 18.53 14.50 27.36
N ARG A 435 19.48 15.35 26.99
CA ARG A 435 19.22 16.77 26.75
C ARG A 435 18.86 17.02 25.30
N VAL A 436 17.63 17.48 25.09
CA VAL A 436 17.10 17.91 23.80
C VAL A 436 17.11 19.44 23.71
N GLU A 437 17.65 19.98 22.63
CA GLU A 437 17.57 21.41 22.31
C GLU A 437 17.06 21.63 20.88
N GLN A 438 16.61 22.85 20.59
CA GLN A 438 16.20 23.23 19.25
C GLN A 438 16.88 24.50 18.74
N VAL A 439 17.15 24.53 17.44
CA VAL A 439 17.64 25.71 16.72
C VAL A 439 16.64 26.05 15.62
N SER A 440 15.79 27.00 15.94
CA SER A 440 14.74 27.51 15.06
C SER A 440 14.58 29.01 15.26
N ARG A 441 13.88 29.68 14.34
CA ARG A 441 13.59 31.12 14.41
C ARG A 441 12.79 31.51 15.66
N PHE A 442 12.00 30.59 16.22
CA PHE A 442 11.26 30.80 17.46
C PHE A 442 12.13 30.96 18.72
N ARG A 443 13.40 30.56 18.65
CA ARG A 443 14.35 30.73 19.76
C ARG A 443 15.11 32.05 19.64
N PRO A 444 15.25 32.85 20.71
CA PRO A 444 16.10 34.02 20.71
C PRO A 444 17.54 33.70 20.24
N PRO A 445 18.22 34.59 19.50
CA PRO A 445 19.57 34.33 18.99
C PRO A 445 20.59 33.96 20.07
N ARG A 446 20.41 34.48 21.29
CA ARG A 446 21.25 34.15 22.45
C ARG A 446 21.09 32.68 22.86
N GLU A 447 19.86 32.16 22.88
CA GLU A 447 19.56 30.76 23.21
C GLU A 447 20.07 29.83 22.11
N GLN A 448 19.88 30.19 20.83
CA GLN A 448 20.40 29.41 19.71
C GLN A 448 21.93 29.25 19.78
N ARG A 449 22.66 30.35 20.04
CA ARG A 449 24.12 30.30 20.19
C ARG A 449 24.54 29.44 21.38
N ALA A 450 23.81 29.50 22.49
CA ALA A 450 24.08 28.68 23.65
C ALA A 450 23.84 27.18 23.38
N ALA A 451 22.76 26.84 22.67
CA ALA A 451 22.46 25.47 22.26
C ALA A 451 23.52 24.92 21.30
N ILE A 452 23.95 25.69 20.30
CA ILE A 452 25.00 25.30 19.34
C ILE A 452 26.35 25.09 20.05
N ALA A 453 26.71 25.98 20.99
CA ALA A 453 27.93 25.84 21.78
C ALA A 453 27.88 24.60 22.68
N ALA A 454 26.77 24.38 23.38
CA ALA A 454 26.57 23.21 24.22
C ALA A 454 26.58 21.90 23.41
N PHE A 455 26.04 21.90 22.19
CA PHE A 455 26.12 20.78 21.26
C PHE A 455 27.55 20.51 20.80
N SER A 456 28.32 21.55 20.50
CA SER A 456 29.74 21.42 20.15
C SER A 456 30.60 20.90 21.32
N GLU A 457 30.19 21.17 22.56
CA GLU A 457 30.82 20.66 23.77
C GLU A 457 30.38 19.22 24.15
N GLY A 458 29.35 18.68 23.48
CA GLY A 458 28.76 17.38 23.78
C GLY A 458 27.86 17.38 25.02
N LYS A 459 27.31 18.53 25.41
CA LYS A 459 26.35 18.67 26.52
C LYS A 459 24.88 18.54 26.09
N VAL A 460 24.62 18.57 24.78
CA VAL A 460 23.31 18.40 24.16
C VAL A 460 23.38 17.13 23.33
N ASP A 461 22.49 16.18 23.62
CA ASP A 461 22.48 14.87 22.98
C ASP A 461 21.70 14.92 21.66
N ILE A 462 20.56 15.62 21.64
CA ILE A 462 19.68 15.72 20.47
C ILE A 462 19.47 17.18 20.10
N LEU A 463 19.83 17.54 18.87
CA LEU A 463 19.65 18.90 18.33
C LEU A 463 18.67 18.88 17.14
N ILE A 464 17.51 19.52 17.33
CA ILE A 464 16.43 19.58 16.33
C ILE A 464 16.42 20.96 15.69
N GLY A 465 16.27 21.05 14.37
CA GLY A 465 16.29 22.36 13.74
C GLY A 465 16.15 22.35 12.22
N THR A 466 16.03 23.55 11.68
CA THR A 466 15.86 23.74 10.24
C THR A 466 17.21 23.64 9.51
N HIS A 467 17.24 24.07 8.25
CA HIS A 467 18.48 24.24 7.49
C HIS A 467 19.57 25.06 8.21
N ARG A 468 19.24 25.81 9.27
CA ARG A 468 20.22 26.48 10.14
C ARG A 468 21.26 25.51 10.70
N LEU A 469 20.89 24.25 10.95
CA LEU A 469 21.79 23.20 11.44
C LEU A 469 22.87 22.78 10.42
N LEU A 470 22.68 23.10 9.14
CA LEU A 470 23.66 22.83 8.07
C LEU A 470 24.73 23.94 7.95
N SER A 471 24.69 24.93 8.82
CA SER A 471 25.66 26.03 8.82
C SER A 471 27.01 25.58 9.38
N ARG A 472 28.10 26.18 8.90
CA ARG A 472 29.49 25.76 9.23
C ARG A 472 29.87 25.85 10.72
N ASP A 473 29.13 26.65 11.49
CA ASP A 473 29.32 26.87 12.92
C ASP A 473 28.66 25.78 13.79
N VAL A 474 27.78 24.95 13.21
CA VAL A 474 27.14 23.84 13.92
C VAL A 474 28.01 22.60 13.73
N ARG A 475 28.73 22.21 14.80
CA ARG A 475 29.58 21.03 14.81
C ARG A 475 29.20 20.16 15.99
N ALA A 476 28.94 18.88 15.74
CA ALA A 476 28.81 17.91 16.82
C ALA A 476 30.20 17.53 17.35
N LYS A 477 30.29 17.19 18.62
CA LYS A 477 31.47 16.55 19.23
C LYS A 477 31.60 15.11 18.75
N ASP A 478 30.49 14.36 18.74
CA ASP A 478 30.46 12.95 18.32
C ASP A 478 29.08 12.59 17.75
N LEU A 479 28.86 12.91 16.46
CA LEU A 479 27.59 12.65 15.77
C LEU A 479 27.47 11.17 15.39
N GLY A 480 26.43 10.49 15.87
CA GLY A 480 26.14 9.09 15.52
C GLY A 480 24.93 8.90 14.63
N LEU A 481 23.94 9.80 14.67
CA LEU A 481 22.71 9.65 13.89
C LEU A 481 22.25 11.00 13.30
N LEU A 482 21.87 10.98 12.03
CA LEU A 482 21.23 12.07 11.31
C LEU A 482 19.80 11.68 10.92
N ILE A 483 18.81 12.41 11.41
CA ILE A 483 17.41 12.22 11.04
C ILE A 483 17.02 13.34 10.07
N VAL A 484 16.41 13.01 8.93
CA VAL A 484 15.96 13.98 7.93
C VAL A 484 14.49 13.77 7.64
N ASP A 485 13.65 14.76 7.97
CA ASP A 485 12.22 14.74 7.67
C ASP A 485 11.92 15.49 6.37
N GLU A 486 11.13 14.91 5.47
CA GLU A 486 10.72 15.47 4.18
C GLU A 486 11.90 16.01 3.33
N GLU A 487 12.89 15.14 3.06
CA GLU A 487 14.14 15.44 2.32
C GLU A 487 13.92 16.20 1.00
N GLN A 488 12.79 15.96 0.31
CA GLN A 488 12.46 16.58 -0.96
C GLN A 488 12.32 18.11 -0.89
N ARG A 489 12.05 18.68 0.29
CA ARG A 489 11.91 20.14 0.46
C ARG A 489 13.23 20.88 0.65
N PHE A 490 14.36 20.18 0.68
CA PHE A 490 15.68 20.80 0.79
C PHE A 490 16.25 21.17 -0.59
N GLY A 491 16.90 22.33 -0.66
CA GLY A 491 17.53 22.85 -1.88
C GLY A 491 18.83 22.11 -2.26
N VAL A 492 19.30 22.34 -3.49
CA VAL A 492 20.46 21.63 -4.08
C VAL A 492 21.72 21.69 -3.19
N ARG A 493 22.08 22.89 -2.69
CA ARG A 493 23.27 23.06 -1.82
C ARG A 493 23.16 22.29 -0.50
N GLN A 494 21.95 22.13 0.03
CA GLN A 494 21.71 21.38 1.27
C GLN A 494 21.85 19.88 1.02
N LYS A 495 21.33 19.40 -0.12
CA LYS A 495 21.46 18.01 -0.57
C LYS A 495 22.92 17.60 -0.78
N ASP A 496 23.78 18.49 -1.28
CA ASP A 496 25.22 18.23 -1.40
C ASP A 496 25.91 17.97 -0.06
N LEU A 497 25.59 18.77 0.95
CA LEU A 497 26.16 18.59 2.29
C LEU A 497 25.62 17.32 2.96
N LEU A 498 24.33 17.01 2.76
CA LEU A 498 23.72 15.76 3.20
C LEU A 498 24.40 14.53 2.57
N ARG A 499 24.77 14.58 1.28
CA ARG A 499 25.54 13.52 0.61
C ARG A 499 26.88 13.26 1.31
N GLN A 500 27.57 14.31 1.75
CA GLN A 500 28.85 14.16 2.47
C GLN A 500 28.67 13.55 3.87
N LEU A 501 27.63 13.95 4.61
CA LEU A 501 27.32 13.41 5.93
C LEU A 501 26.87 11.94 5.87
N ARG A 502 26.09 11.59 4.84
CA ARG A 502 25.64 10.21 4.57
C ARG A 502 26.79 9.20 4.49
N LEU A 503 27.98 9.63 4.07
CA LEU A 503 29.15 8.74 3.94
C LEU A 503 29.84 8.39 5.27
N ARG A 504 29.42 8.97 6.40
CA ARG A 504 30.14 8.84 7.69
C ARG A 504 29.25 8.50 8.88
N VAL A 505 27.95 8.76 8.78
CA VAL A 505 27.01 8.69 9.91
C VAL A 505 25.78 7.90 9.49
N ASP A 506 25.11 7.27 10.44
CA ASP A 506 23.81 6.67 10.23
C ASP A 506 22.78 7.74 9.87
N VAL A 507 21.99 7.48 8.83
CA VAL A 507 20.98 8.40 8.30
C VAL A 507 19.63 7.72 8.24
N LEU A 508 18.66 8.33 8.91
CA LEU A 508 17.26 7.96 8.87
C LEU A 508 16.48 9.08 8.17
N SER A 509 15.95 8.80 6.99
CA SER A 509 15.09 9.73 6.25
C SER A 509 13.62 9.36 6.42
N MET A 510 12.73 10.34 6.48
CA MET A 510 11.27 10.15 6.59
C MET A 510 10.54 10.89 5.47
N SER A 511 9.51 10.27 4.89
CA SER A 511 8.65 10.89 3.86
C SER A 511 7.19 10.58 4.11
N ALA A 512 6.30 11.55 3.84
CA ALA A 512 4.86 11.34 3.80
C ALA A 512 4.35 10.73 2.49
N THR A 513 5.03 10.95 1.38
CA THR A 513 4.63 10.35 0.11
C THR A 513 5.25 8.96 -0.03
N PRO A 514 4.45 7.89 -0.16
CA PRO A 514 4.99 6.57 -0.41
C PRO A 514 5.67 6.54 -1.78
N ILE A 515 6.87 5.99 -1.84
CA ILE A 515 7.60 5.77 -3.10
C ILE A 515 6.93 4.61 -3.84
N PRO A 516 6.76 4.67 -5.18
CA PRO A 516 6.28 3.54 -5.95
C PRO A 516 7.06 2.27 -5.64
N ARG A 517 6.34 1.15 -5.52
CA ARG A 517 6.95 -0.15 -5.25
C ARG A 517 7.99 -0.55 -6.28
N THR A 518 7.81 -0.18 -7.55
CA THR A 518 8.80 -0.38 -8.61
C THR A 518 10.12 0.33 -8.28
N LEU A 519 10.08 1.61 -7.91
CA LEU A 519 11.26 2.38 -7.52
C LEU A 519 11.89 1.89 -6.21
N GLN A 520 11.08 1.44 -5.25
CA GLN A 520 11.57 0.79 -4.04
C GLN A 520 12.34 -0.51 -4.33
N MET A 521 11.90 -1.28 -5.32
CA MET A 521 12.53 -2.52 -5.75
C MET A 521 13.80 -2.26 -6.55
N SER A 522 13.81 -1.26 -7.41
CA SER A 522 14.99 -0.83 -8.16
C SER A 522 16.12 -0.33 -7.27
N LEU A 523 15.75 0.38 -6.21
CA LEU A 523 16.69 0.82 -5.18
C LEU A 523 16.98 -0.26 -4.14
N ALA A 524 16.34 -1.42 -4.19
CA ALA A 524 16.54 -2.46 -3.19
C ALA A 524 17.92 -3.09 -3.31
N GLY A 525 18.69 -3.02 -2.23
CA GLY A 525 20.10 -3.44 -2.19
C GLY A 525 21.07 -2.27 -2.37
N LEU A 526 20.58 -1.14 -2.89
CA LEU A 526 21.22 0.17 -2.85
C LEU A 526 20.77 0.89 -1.56
N ARG A 527 19.52 1.33 -1.46
CA ARG A 527 18.95 2.01 -0.28
C ARG A 527 18.00 1.10 0.49
N ASP A 528 18.13 1.07 1.81
CA ASP A 528 17.22 0.31 2.67
C ASP A 528 15.91 1.11 2.88
N ILE A 529 14.74 0.53 2.59
CA ILE A 529 13.44 1.22 2.65
C ILE A 529 12.47 0.41 3.51
N SER A 530 11.81 1.05 4.48
CA SER A 530 10.67 0.50 5.24
C SER A 530 9.41 1.28 4.88
N VAL A 531 8.29 0.58 4.69
CA VAL A 531 6.99 1.18 4.39
C VAL A 531 6.04 0.88 5.55
N ILE A 532 5.33 1.89 6.02
CA ILE A 532 4.27 1.78 7.02
C ILE A 532 2.94 2.07 6.31
N GLU A 533 2.13 1.04 6.07
CA GLU A 533 0.84 1.13 5.36
C GLU A 533 -0.35 1.01 6.32
N THR A 534 -0.15 0.33 7.44
CA THR A 534 -1.18 0.12 8.46
C THR A 534 -1.35 1.37 9.32
N ALA A 535 -2.57 1.91 9.38
CA ALA A 535 -2.91 3.02 10.25
C ALA A 535 -2.98 2.57 11.73
N PRO A 536 -2.60 3.43 12.70
CA PRO A 536 -2.77 3.15 14.12
C PRO A 536 -4.25 3.00 14.52
N GLU A 537 -4.51 2.25 15.60
CA GLU A 537 -5.87 2.05 16.14
C GLU A 537 -6.53 3.37 16.56
N GLY A 538 -7.83 3.49 16.29
CA GLY A 538 -8.64 4.67 16.61
C GLY A 538 -8.60 5.80 15.58
N ARG A 539 -7.80 5.68 14.50
CA ARG A 539 -7.83 6.64 13.40
C ARG A 539 -9.00 6.35 12.46
N ARG A 540 -9.93 7.31 12.37
CA ARG A 540 -11.05 7.24 11.43
C ARG A 540 -10.66 7.86 10.07
N PRO A 541 -11.10 7.30 8.93
CA PRO A 541 -10.86 7.90 7.63
C PRO A 541 -11.48 9.31 7.55
N VAL A 542 -10.82 10.20 6.81
CA VAL A 542 -11.34 11.55 6.55
C VAL A 542 -12.46 11.45 5.52
N ARG A 543 -13.69 11.84 5.91
CA ARG A 543 -14.82 11.85 4.98
C ARG A 543 -14.63 13.00 3.99
N THR A 544 -14.52 12.68 2.71
CA THR A 544 -14.25 13.65 1.66
C THR A 544 -15.55 13.93 0.89
N TRP A 545 -15.94 15.20 0.80
CA TRP A 545 -17.05 15.67 -0.02
C TRP A 545 -16.49 16.46 -1.19
N VAL A 546 -17.02 16.24 -2.39
CA VAL A 546 -16.59 16.90 -3.61
C VAL A 546 -17.83 17.45 -4.29
N GLY A 547 -17.88 18.77 -4.51
CA GLY A 547 -19.06 19.41 -5.08
C GLY A 547 -18.90 20.90 -5.32
N GLU A 548 -19.97 21.54 -5.75
CA GLU A 548 -19.99 22.98 -5.99
C GLU A 548 -19.84 23.78 -4.69
N TYR A 549 -19.29 24.99 -4.80
CA TYR A 549 -19.19 25.91 -3.68
C TYR A 549 -20.58 26.41 -3.28
N ASP A 550 -21.00 26.07 -2.07
CA ASP A 550 -22.21 26.57 -1.44
C ASP A 550 -21.85 27.22 -0.10
N GLU A 551 -22.24 28.48 0.07
CA GLU A 551 -21.99 29.25 1.29
C GLU A 551 -22.68 28.61 2.52
N GLU A 552 -23.87 28.03 2.35
CA GLU A 552 -24.60 27.42 3.45
C GLU A 552 -23.91 26.14 3.92
N LEU A 553 -23.42 25.31 2.99
CA LEU A 553 -22.60 24.14 3.30
C LEU A 553 -21.31 24.54 4.05
N VAL A 554 -20.63 25.59 3.60
CA VAL A 554 -19.42 26.12 4.27
C VAL A 554 -19.75 26.58 5.69
N ARG A 555 -20.85 27.33 5.87
CA ARG A 555 -21.30 27.82 7.17
C ARG A 555 -21.54 26.67 8.14
N GLN A 556 -22.33 25.68 7.71
CA GLN A 556 -22.64 24.50 8.51
C GLN A 556 -21.39 23.69 8.86
N ALA A 557 -20.47 23.52 7.91
CA ALA A 557 -19.21 22.81 8.14
C ALA A 557 -18.34 23.47 9.23
N LEU A 558 -18.20 24.80 9.18
CA LEU A 558 -17.41 25.57 10.15
C LEU A 558 -18.07 25.64 11.53
N GLU A 559 -19.37 25.92 11.59
CA GLU A 559 -20.12 25.98 12.86
C GLU A 559 -20.16 24.63 13.56
N ARG A 560 -20.33 23.54 12.82
CA ARG A 560 -20.30 22.17 13.36
C ARG A 560 -18.94 21.84 13.99
N GLU A 561 -17.84 22.22 13.37
CA GLU A 561 -16.50 22.00 13.92
C GLU A 561 -16.30 22.79 15.23
N ALA A 562 -16.73 24.05 15.25
CA ALA A 562 -16.64 24.89 16.43
C ALA A 562 -17.55 24.42 17.57
N ALA A 563 -18.75 23.91 17.27
CA ALA A 563 -19.69 23.40 18.26
C ALA A 563 -19.13 22.20 19.06
N ARG A 564 -18.25 21.41 18.45
CA ARG A 564 -17.52 20.31 19.12
C ARG A 564 -16.17 20.73 19.72
N GLY A 565 -15.87 22.03 19.77
CA GLY A 565 -14.62 22.56 20.32
C GLY A 565 -13.38 22.27 19.45
N GLY A 566 -13.57 21.97 18.17
CA GLY A 566 -12.50 21.75 17.21
C GLY A 566 -12.14 23.03 16.43
N GLN A 567 -11.16 22.90 15.55
CA GLN A 567 -10.69 23.98 14.67
C GLN A 567 -10.83 23.58 13.19
N ALA A 568 -10.94 24.57 12.31
CA ALA A 568 -11.08 24.33 10.87
C ALA A 568 -10.00 25.05 10.05
N PHE A 569 -9.61 24.42 8.95
CA PHE A 569 -8.85 25.08 7.87
C PHE A 569 -9.80 25.52 6.77
N PHE A 570 -9.71 26.78 6.35
CA PHE A 570 -10.32 27.27 5.13
C PHE A 570 -9.23 27.65 4.14
N LEU A 571 -9.13 26.91 3.03
CA LEU A 571 -8.08 27.06 2.05
C LEU A 571 -8.55 27.92 0.87
N HIS A 572 -7.97 29.11 0.77
CA HIS A 572 -8.12 30.03 -0.35
C HIS A 572 -6.75 30.28 -0.99
N ASN A 573 -6.55 29.86 -2.24
CA ASN A 573 -5.22 29.83 -2.87
C ASN A 573 -4.85 31.09 -3.67
N ARG A 574 -5.30 32.27 -3.22
CA ARG A 574 -4.94 33.57 -3.84
C ARG A 574 -4.69 34.58 -2.75
N VAL A 575 -3.48 35.14 -2.71
CA VAL A 575 -3.09 36.06 -1.62
C VAL A 575 -3.79 37.41 -1.77
N GLU A 576 -4.07 37.81 -3.00
CA GLU A 576 -4.69 39.09 -3.33
C GLU A 576 -6.09 39.24 -2.75
N THR A 577 -6.83 38.13 -2.62
CA THR A 577 -8.25 38.09 -2.22
C THR A 577 -8.49 37.36 -0.90
N ILE A 578 -7.42 36.94 -0.19
CA ILE A 578 -7.55 36.14 1.04
C ILE A 578 -8.18 36.94 2.19
N ASP A 579 -7.83 38.23 2.33
CA ASP A 579 -8.38 39.08 3.37
C ASP A 579 -9.86 39.38 3.13
N GLU A 580 -10.25 39.64 1.88
CA GLU A 580 -11.65 39.80 1.47
C GLU A 580 -12.46 38.52 1.77
N THR A 581 -11.88 37.35 1.46
CA THR A 581 -12.48 36.05 1.75
C THR A 581 -12.66 35.85 3.25
N ALA A 582 -11.67 36.24 4.07
CA ALA A 582 -11.77 36.16 5.52
C ALA A 582 -12.88 37.06 6.08
N GLU A 583 -13.05 38.28 5.56
CA GLU A 583 -14.18 39.14 5.95
C GLU A 583 -15.53 38.57 5.54
N ARG A 584 -15.63 37.97 4.34
CA ARG A 584 -16.85 37.27 3.90
C ARG A 584 -17.20 36.14 4.87
N LEU A 585 -16.22 35.32 5.25
CA LEU A 585 -16.44 34.22 6.21
C LEU A 585 -16.82 34.72 7.61
N ARG A 586 -16.27 35.86 8.07
CA ARG A 586 -16.70 36.50 9.32
C ARG A 586 -18.16 36.97 9.26
N GLY A 587 -18.60 37.49 8.11
CA GLY A 587 -20.00 37.83 7.89
C GLY A 587 -20.92 36.61 7.91
N LEU A 588 -20.47 35.50 7.31
CA LEU A 588 -21.19 34.23 7.24
C LEU A 588 -21.29 33.53 8.61
N CYS A 589 -20.23 33.59 9.41
CA CYS A 589 -20.10 32.91 10.71
C CYS A 589 -19.66 33.90 11.82
N PRO A 590 -20.51 34.85 12.26
CA PRO A 590 -20.11 35.93 13.17
C PRO A 590 -19.71 35.46 14.57
N GLY A 591 -20.05 34.22 14.95
CA GLY A 591 -19.68 33.61 16.23
C GLY A 591 -18.26 33.00 16.28
N LEU A 592 -17.54 32.94 15.15
CA LEU A 592 -16.24 32.27 15.05
C LEU A 592 -15.08 33.26 14.97
N ARG A 593 -13.93 32.87 15.51
CA ARG A 593 -12.69 33.65 15.49
C ARG A 593 -11.82 33.20 14.31
N PHE A 594 -11.53 34.13 13.41
CA PHE A 594 -10.75 33.86 12.20
C PHE A 594 -9.35 34.46 12.28
N VAL A 595 -8.36 33.71 11.80
CA VAL A 595 -6.98 34.20 11.61
C VAL A 595 -6.53 33.89 10.18
N VAL A 596 -5.81 34.83 9.56
CA VAL A 596 -5.33 34.72 8.17
C VAL A 596 -3.83 34.40 8.18
N ALA A 597 -3.42 33.44 7.35
CA ALA A 597 -2.02 33.05 7.19
C ALA A 597 -1.69 32.70 5.74
N HIS A 598 -0.71 33.38 5.14
CA HIS A 598 -0.26 33.08 3.77
C HIS A 598 1.26 33.27 3.63
N GLY A 599 1.85 32.67 2.59
CA GLY A 599 3.30 32.62 2.40
C GLY A 599 3.99 33.94 2.03
N GLN A 600 3.24 35.00 1.71
CA GLN A 600 3.79 36.34 1.47
C GLN A 600 3.90 37.18 2.74
N LEU A 601 3.34 36.71 3.87
CA LEU A 601 3.55 37.35 5.15
C LEU A 601 5.03 37.35 5.50
N GLU A 602 5.46 38.41 6.19
CA GLU A 602 6.78 38.44 6.81
C GLU A 602 6.91 37.21 7.73
N GLU A 603 8.05 36.53 7.69
CA GLU A 603 8.18 35.19 8.28
C GLU A 603 7.77 35.16 9.76
N ARG A 604 8.06 36.25 10.49
CA ARG A 604 7.68 36.40 11.90
C ARG A 604 6.17 36.57 12.09
N ALA A 605 5.51 37.31 11.20
CA ALA A 605 4.06 37.49 11.25
C ALA A 605 3.32 36.18 10.96
N LEU A 606 3.76 35.42 9.94
CA LEU A 606 3.21 34.09 9.66
C LEU A 606 3.36 33.17 10.88
N GLU A 607 4.55 33.17 11.47
CA GLU A 607 4.91 32.42 12.66
C GLU A 607 3.99 32.75 13.86
N ASP A 608 3.77 34.04 14.17
CA ASP A 608 2.89 34.49 15.25
C ASP A 608 1.43 34.06 15.03
N ARG A 609 0.92 34.18 13.79
CA ARG A 609 -0.45 33.76 13.41
C ARG A 609 -0.66 32.26 13.55
N MET A 610 0.35 31.47 13.19
CA MET A 610 0.32 30.02 13.34
C MET A 610 0.34 29.60 14.81
N VAL A 611 1.12 30.28 15.66
CA VAL A 611 1.14 30.03 17.11
C VAL A 611 -0.21 30.39 17.76
N GLN A 612 -0.83 31.49 17.33
CA GLN A 612 -2.18 31.88 17.76
C GLN A 612 -3.18 30.74 17.45
N PHE A 613 -3.17 30.22 16.22
CA PHE A 613 -4.05 29.12 15.84
C PHE A 613 -3.76 27.85 16.66
N LEU A 614 -2.49 27.46 16.83
CA LEU A 614 -2.09 26.28 17.61
C LEU A 614 -2.52 26.33 19.09
N ARG A 615 -2.66 27.52 19.68
CA ARG A 615 -3.10 27.71 21.08
C ARG A 615 -4.61 27.62 21.26
N GLY A 616 -5.38 27.55 20.18
CA GLY A 616 -6.84 27.64 20.23
C GLY A 616 -7.36 29.07 20.36
N ASP A 617 -6.54 30.08 20.07
CA ASP A 617 -6.94 31.50 20.12
C ASP A 617 -7.79 31.90 18.89
N ALA A 618 -7.89 31.03 17.88
CA ALA A 618 -8.75 31.18 16.70
C ALA A 618 -9.40 29.83 16.34
N ASP A 619 -10.63 29.86 15.85
CA ASP A 619 -11.42 28.67 15.50
C ASP A 619 -11.16 28.26 14.04
N VAL A 620 -10.95 29.24 13.14
CA VAL A 620 -10.72 29.00 11.71
C VAL A 620 -9.44 29.67 11.24
N LEU A 621 -8.56 28.90 10.59
CA LEU A 621 -7.38 29.40 9.88
C LEU A 621 -7.70 29.54 8.39
N VAL A 622 -7.83 30.78 7.92
CA VAL A 622 -7.94 31.10 6.49
C VAL A 622 -6.54 31.16 5.91
N CYS A 623 -6.21 30.23 5.01
CA CYS A 623 -4.84 30.05 4.56
C CYS A 623 -4.70 29.67 3.08
N THR A 624 -3.50 29.87 2.54
CA THR A 624 -3.12 29.31 1.24
C THR A 624 -2.59 27.87 1.40
N SER A 625 -1.94 27.33 0.37
CA SER A 625 -1.23 26.03 0.41
C SER A 625 -0.11 25.92 1.46
N ILE A 626 0.12 26.92 2.32
CA ILE A 626 1.10 26.84 3.41
C ILE A 626 0.88 25.65 4.34
N ILE A 627 -0.35 25.14 4.48
CA ILE A 627 -0.65 23.95 5.27
C ILE A 627 -0.14 22.64 4.65
N GLU A 628 0.22 22.65 3.35
CA GLU A 628 0.95 21.57 2.69
C GLU A 628 2.29 21.31 3.39
N SER A 629 2.91 22.35 3.97
CA SER A 629 4.31 22.40 4.40
C SER A 629 4.68 21.62 5.66
N GLY A 630 3.75 20.92 6.31
CA GLY A 630 4.09 20.10 7.50
C GLY A 630 3.29 20.40 8.76
N LEU A 631 2.24 21.19 8.69
CA LEU A 631 1.48 21.56 9.88
C LEU A 631 0.67 20.38 10.40
N ASP A 632 0.83 20.07 11.68
CA ASP A 632 0.07 19.05 12.39
C ASP A 632 -0.68 19.72 13.52
N ILE A 633 -2.00 19.79 13.38
CA ILE A 633 -2.87 20.45 14.35
C ILE A 633 -3.94 19.42 14.72
N PRO A 634 -3.73 18.63 15.79
CA PRO A 634 -4.65 17.55 16.16
C PRO A 634 -6.08 18.01 16.42
N GLN A 635 -6.25 19.28 16.82
CA GLN A 635 -7.54 19.91 17.06
C GLN A 635 -8.25 20.32 15.77
N ALA A 636 -7.54 20.36 14.62
CA ALA A 636 -8.11 20.71 13.35
C ALA A 636 -8.69 19.47 12.65
N ASN A 637 -10.02 19.30 12.68
CA ASN A 637 -10.68 18.12 12.12
C ASN A 637 -11.56 18.44 10.90
N THR A 638 -11.69 19.71 10.51
CA THR A 638 -12.42 20.09 9.29
C THR A 638 -11.52 20.89 8.35
N LEU A 639 -11.50 20.48 7.08
CA LEU A 639 -10.82 21.16 5.98
C LEU A 639 -11.86 21.59 4.95
N VAL A 640 -11.84 22.86 4.56
CA VAL A 640 -12.62 23.39 3.44
C VAL A 640 -11.64 23.93 2.41
N VAL A 641 -11.69 23.42 1.18
CA VAL A 641 -10.91 23.92 0.03
C VAL A 641 -11.89 24.60 -0.90
N GLU A 642 -11.82 25.94 -1.02
CA GLU A 642 -12.80 26.72 -1.79
C GLU A 642 -12.74 26.43 -3.30
N ASP A 643 -11.54 26.28 -3.84
CA ASP A 643 -11.32 26.00 -5.26
C ASP A 643 -10.32 24.85 -5.43
N ALA A 644 -10.82 23.62 -5.35
CA ALA A 644 -10.04 22.40 -5.44
C ALA A 644 -9.56 22.11 -6.88
N GLN A 645 -10.15 22.73 -7.91
CA GLN A 645 -9.78 22.52 -9.31
C GLN A 645 -8.36 23.03 -9.63
N GLY A 646 -7.88 24.01 -8.85
CA GLY A 646 -6.54 24.57 -8.99
C GLY A 646 -5.42 23.74 -8.36
N PHE A 647 -5.75 22.64 -7.67
CA PHE A 647 -4.77 21.83 -6.94
C PHE A 647 -4.46 20.50 -7.60
N GLY A 648 -3.20 20.08 -7.53
CA GLY A 648 -2.79 18.73 -7.90
C GLY A 648 -3.28 17.66 -6.90
N LEU A 649 -3.37 16.41 -7.36
CA LEU A 649 -3.91 15.29 -6.58
C LEU A 649 -3.17 15.05 -5.27
N ALA A 650 -1.83 14.99 -5.27
CA ALA A 650 -1.11 14.83 -4.01
C ALA A 650 -1.10 16.07 -3.13
N GLN A 651 -1.27 17.27 -3.70
CA GLN A 651 -1.42 18.45 -2.85
C GLN A 651 -2.72 18.33 -2.07
N LEU A 652 -3.83 18.04 -2.74
CA LEU A 652 -5.11 17.79 -2.08
C LEU A 652 -5.02 16.64 -1.07
N TYR A 653 -4.33 15.54 -1.41
CA TYR A 653 -4.12 14.43 -0.48
C TYR A 653 -3.29 14.82 0.76
N GLN A 654 -2.18 15.56 0.58
CA GLN A 654 -1.33 16.02 1.67
C GLN A 654 -2.05 17.02 2.57
N ILE A 655 -2.85 17.91 1.97
CA ILE A 655 -3.66 18.90 2.66
C ILE A 655 -4.80 18.19 3.42
N ARG A 656 -5.49 17.22 2.79
CA ARG A 656 -6.48 16.34 3.42
C ARG A 656 -5.88 15.59 4.62
N GLY A 657 -4.67 15.05 4.46
CA GLY A 657 -3.94 14.36 5.54
C GLY A 657 -3.53 15.28 6.71
N ARG A 658 -3.77 16.59 6.63
CA ARG A 658 -3.58 17.51 7.76
C ARG A 658 -4.74 17.51 8.75
N VAL A 659 -5.90 17.00 8.36
CA VAL A 659 -7.06 16.78 9.24
C VAL A 659 -7.25 15.29 9.55
N GLY A 660 -7.98 14.96 10.61
CA GLY A 660 -8.27 13.55 10.96
C GLY A 660 -7.12 12.85 11.68
N ARG A 661 -6.54 13.57 12.64
CA ARG A 661 -5.44 13.08 13.48
C ARG A 661 -5.86 12.80 14.92
N SER A 662 -7.07 13.18 15.30
CA SER A 662 -7.71 12.83 16.56
C SER A 662 -8.54 11.55 16.42
N ARG A 663 -9.18 11.10 17.51
CA ARG A 663 -10.19 10.02 17.48
C ARG A 663 -11.50 10.48 16.84
N GLU A 664 -11.71 11.79 16.74
CA GLU A 664 -12.89 12.39 16.13
C GLU A 664 -12.87 12.19 14.62
N ARG A 665 -14.04 11.96 14.04
CA ARG A 665 -14.17 11.90 12.58
C ARG A 665 -13.85 13.27 11.98
N ALA A 666 -13.00 13.29 10.97
CA ALA A 666 -12.63 14.49 10.23
C ALA A 666 -13.32 14.56 8.87
N TYR A 667 -13.48 15.80 8.39
CA TYR A 667 -14.20 16.11 7.17
C TYR A 667 -13.33 16.98 6.25
N ALA A 668 -13.36 16.68 4.95
CA ALA A 668 -12.69 17.45 3.92
C ALA A 668 -13.69 17.82 2.83
N TYR A 669 -13.98 19.11 2.67
CA TYR A 669 -14.85 19.65 1.64
C TYR A 669 -13.98 20.20 0.50
N LEU A 670 -14.02 19.54 -0.65
CA LEU A 670 -13.28 19.92 -1.86
C LEU A 670 -14.25 20.59 -2.83
N LEU A 671 -14.33 21.91 -2.75
CA LEU A 671 -15.32 22.72 -3.46
C LEU A 671 -14.78 23.19 -4.82
N TYR A 672 -15.68 23.49 -5.75
CA TYR A 672 -15.34 24.16 -7.02
C TYR A 672 -16.43 25.15 -7.43
N PRO A 673 -16.12 26.20 -8.22
CA PRO A 673 -17.07 27.29 -8.45
C PRO A 673 -18.35 26.90 -9.20
N ALA A 674 -18.24 26.03 -10.21
CA ALA A 674 -19.37 25.50 -10.98
C ALA A 674 -18.93 24.26 -11.78
N ALA A 675 -19.78 23.26 -11.93
CA ALA A 675 -19.50 22.04 -12.68
C ALA A 675 -19.15 22.32 -14.15
N ALA A 676 -19.81 23.31 -14.76
CA ALA A 676 -19.55 23.73 -16.14
C ALA A 676 -18.14 24.30 -16.38
N ALA A 677 -17.45 24.74 -15.31
CA ALA A 677 -16.09 25.28 -15.38
C ALA A 677 -15.00 24.20 -15.19
N LEU A 678 -15.38 22.97 -14.78
CA LEU A 678 -14.42 21.89 -14.57
C LEU A 678 -13.94 21.33 -15.91
N THR A 679 -12.61 21.17 -16.03
CA THR A 679 -12.05 20.34 -17.10
C THR A 679 -12.33 18.87 -16.79
N ALA A 680 -12.42 18.04 -17.84
CA ALA A 680 -12.59 16.59 -17.67
C ALA A 680 -11.50 15.96 -16.78
N GLU A 681 -10.27 16.48 -16.87
CA GLU A 681 -9.16 16.07 -16.01
C GLU A 681 -9.37 16.46 -14.54
N ALA A 682 -9.83 17.69 -14.26
CA ALA A 682 -10.10 18.14 -12.91
C ALA A 682 -11.25 17.35 -12.27
N ALA A 683 -12.31 17.07 -13.02
CA ALA A 683 -13.42 16.23 -12.58
C ALA A 683 -12.93 14.82 -12.20
N GLN A 684 -12.24 14.12 -13.11
CA GLN A 684 -11.69 12.78 -12.83
C GLN A 684 -10.75 12.78 -11.61
N ARG A 685 -9.92 13.82 -11.45
CA ARG A 685 -8.99 13.95 -10.32
C ARG A 685 -9.71 14.13 -8.98
N LEU A 686 -10.77 14.93 -8.95
CA LEU A 686 -11.56 15.18 -7.75
C LEU A 686 -12.43 13.97 -7.39
N THR A 687 -13.06 13.32 -8.37
CA THR A 687 -13.82 12.07 -8.18
C THR A 687 -12.91 10.98 -7.60
N ALA A 688 -11.70 10.81 -8.13
CA ALA A 688 -10.73 9.87 -7.59
C ALA A 688 -10.43 10.11 -6.09
N LEU A 689 -10.32 11.37 -5.62
CA LEU A 689 -10.13 11.66 -4.20
C LEU A 689 -11.32 11.25 -3.32
N SER A 690 -12.53 11.34 -3.87
CA SER A 690 -13.77 10.90 -3.22
C SER A 690 -13.83 9.38 -3.14
N ASP A 691 -13.49 8.66 -4.22
CA ASP A 691 -13.55 7.19 -4.27
C ASP A 691 -12.49 6.53 -3.37
N TYR A 692 -11.40 7.24 -3.07
CA TYR A 692 -10.30 6.77 -2.21
C TYR A 692 -10.46 7.25 -0.76
N THR A 693 -11.55 6.83 -0.11
CA THR A 693 -11.83 7.06 1.32
C THR A 693 -11.06 6.12 2.27
N GLU A 694 -10.50 5.01 1.78
CA GLU A 694 -9.78 4.04 2.62
C GLU A 694 -8.38 4.50 3.07
N LEU A 695 -8.05 4.21 4.33
CA LEU A 695 -6.70 4.31 4.89
C LEU A 695 -5.77 3.36 4.12
N GLY A 696 -4.73 3.89 3.47
CA GLY A 696 -3.81 3.12 2.60
C GLY A 696 -3.89 3.46 1.11
N ALA A 697 -4.82 4.34 0.69
CA ALA A 697 -4.89 4.83 -0.70
C ALA A 697 -3.65 5.66 -1.16
N GLY A 698 -2.79 6.07 -0.22
CA GLY A 698 -1.60 6.87 -0.47
C GLY A 698 -0.65 6.29 -1.53
N VAL A 699 -0.58 4.96 -1.69
CA VAL A 699 0.28 4.32 -2.71
C VAL A 699 -0.25 4.53 -4.13
N ARG A 700 -1.56 4.38 -4.35
CA ARG A 700 -2.21 4.64 -5.65
C ARG A 700 -2.17 6.11 -6.01
N ILE A 701 -2.33 6.98 -5.01
CA ILE A 701 -2.24 8.42 -5.17
C ILE A 701 -0.81 8.87 -5.42
N ALA A 702 0.20 8.25 -4.80
CA ALA A 702 1.59 8.54 -5.09
C ALA A 702 2.05 8.04 -6.47
N LEU A 703 1.52 6.92 -6.95
CA LEU A 703 1.70 6.49 -8.35
C LEU A 703 1.11 7.54 -9.31
N ARG A 704 -0.11 8.00 -9.05
CA ARG A 704 -0.78 9.03 -9.84
C ARG A 704 -0.14 10.42 -9.72
N ASP A 705 0.46 10.75 -8.57
CA ASP A 705 1.20 11.99 -8.37
C ASP A 705 2.59 11.95 -9.02
N LEU A 706 3.26 10.80 -9.02
CA LEU A 706 4.47 10.61 -9.80
C LEU A 706 4.19 10.68 -11.30
N GLU A 707 3.04 10.16 -11.73
CA GLU A 707 2.49 10.36 -13.08
C GLU A 707 2.33 11.85 -13.39
N ILE A 708 1.68 12.61 -12.51
CA ILE A 708 1.36 14.02 -12.75
C ILE A 708 2.60 14.93 -12.64
N ARG A 709 3.46 14.75 -11.63
CA ARG A 709 4.66 15.58 -11.36
C ARG A 709 5.87 15.19 -12.22
N GLY A 710 5.88 13.97 -12.76
CA GLY A 710 7.05 13.38 -13.41
C GLY A 710 8.11 12.89 -12.40
N ALA A 711 8.89 11.87 -12.78
CA ALA A 711 9.91 11.24 -11.92
C ALA A 711 11.16 12.10 -11.63
N GLY A 712 11.20 13.35 -12.10
CA GLY A 712 12.36 14.23 -12.06
C GLY A 712 12.89 14.55 -10.67
N ASN A 713 12.01 14.67 -9.67
CA ASN A 713 12.44 15.01 -8.31
C ASN A 713 13.18 13.88 -7.59
N LEU A 714 12.95 12.62 -7.99
CA LEU A 714 13.58 11.44 -7.38
C LEU A 714 14.88 11.05 -8.08
N LEU A 715 14.96 11.28 -9.40
CA LEU A 715 16.05 10.80 -10.26
C LEU A 715 16.93 11.93 -10.82
N GLY A 716 16.55 13.19 -10.63
CA GLY A 716 17.24 14.39 -11.14
C GLY A 716 16.64 14.92 -12.44
N ASP A 717 16.83 16.22 -12.70
CA ASP A 717 16.20 16.95 -13.81
C ASP A 717 16.53 16.33 -15.19
N GLU A 718 17.76 15.85 -15.40
CA GLU A 718 18.20 15.20 -16.64
C GLU A 718 17.45 13.89 -16.93
N GLN A 719 17.06 13.14 -15.89
CA GLN A 719 16.38 11.85 -16.05
C GLN A 719 14.89 12.00 -16.39
N SER A 720 14.27 13.12 -15.99
CA SER A 720 12.87 13.44 -16.29
C SER A 720 12.55 13.37 -17.77
N GLY A 721 13.48 13.83 -18.63
CA GLY A 721 13.30 13.84 -20.08
C GLY A 721 13.28 12.43 -20.68
N HIS A 722 14.03 11.48 -20.10
CA HIS A 722 14.03 10.08 -20.53
C HIS A 722 12.74 9.37 -20.11
N VAL A 723 12.26 9.63 -18.90
CA VAL A 723 11.00 9.08 -18.37
C VAL A 723 9.81 9.56 -19.19
N ALA A 724 9.73 10.86 -19.50
CA ALA A 724 8.67 11.40 -20.34
C ALA A 724 8.66 10.79 -21.76
N ALA A 725 9.83 10.45 -22.30
CA ALA A 725 9.91 9.96 -23.68
C ALA A 725 9.69 8.45 -23.84
N LEU A 726 9.95 7.64 -22.81
CA LEU A 726 9.84 6.17 -22.86
C LEU A 726 8.73 5.60 -21.97
N GLY A 727 8.22 6.40 -21.03
CA GLY A 727 7.37 5.92 -19.94
C GLY A 727 8.20 5.49 -18.73
N PHE A 728 7.68 5.79 -17.54
CA PHE A 728 8.35 5.51 -16.26
C PHE A 728 8.67 4.02 -16.05
N GLU A 729 7.73 3.13 -16.31
CA GLU A 729 7.88 1.70 -16.04
C GLU A 729 9.03 1.08 -16.85
N LEU A 730 9.09 1.36 -18.16
CA LEU A 730 10.16 0.88 -19.03
C LEU A 730 11.53 1.46 -18.66
N TYR A 731 11.59 2.74 -18.26
CA TYR A 731 12.83 3.35 -17.81
C TYR A 731 13.35 2.69 -16.50
N MET A 732 12.45 2.43 -15.55
CA MET A 732 12.82 1.75 -14.29
C MET A 732 13.31 0.32 -14.54
N GLN A 733 12.70 -0.40 -15.49
CA GLN A 733 13.20 -1.71 -15.90
C GLN A 733 14.64 -1.64 -16.44
N MET A 734 14.97 -0.63 -17.25
CA MET A 734 16.35 -0.43 -17.74
C MET A 734 17.33 -0.11 -16.61
N LEU A 735 16.90 0.64 -15.61
CA LEU A 735 17.71 0.92 -14.42
C LEU A 735 17.98 -0.36 -13.62
N ASP A 736 16.96 -1.21 -13.43
CA ASP A 736 17.09 -2.50 -12.76
C ASP A 736 18.07 -3.42 -13.48
N GLU A 737 17.92 -3.54 -14.80
CA GLU A 737 18.84 -4.29 -15.66
C GLU A 737 20.28 -3.76 -15.53
N ALA A 738 20.47 -2.45 -15.50
CA ALA A 738 21.78 -1.83 -15.36
C ALA A 738 22.40 -2.11 -13.98
N VAL A 739 21.63 -1.95 -12.90
CA VAL A 739 22.09 -2.26 -11.53
C VAL A 739 22.45 -3.73 -11.40
N LEU A 740 21.60 -4.63 -11.90
CA LEU A 740 21.85 -6.07 -11.88
C LEU A 740 23.07 -6.44 -12.72
N ALA A 741 23.23 -5.89 -13.92
CA ALA A 741 24.38 -6.18 -14.78
C ALA A 741 25.70 -5.71 -14.15
N LEU A 742 25.71 -4.52 -13.55
CA LEU A 742 26.88 -3.99 -12.86
C LEU A 742 27.18 -4.73 -11.55
N ALA A 743 26.16 -5.22 -10.84
CA ALA A 743 26.32 -6.07 -9.65
C ALA A 743 26.78 -7.50 -10.00
N ALA A 744 26.22 -8.09 -11.06
CA ALA A 744 26.51 -9.43 -11.56
C ALA A 744 27.83 -9.52 -12.34
N ALA A 745 28.48 -8.39 -12.66
CA ALA A 745 29.87 -8.38 -13.09
C ALA A 745 30.84 -8.99 -12.03
N GLY A 746 30.34 -9.29 -10.82
CA GLY A 746 31.00 -10.14 -9.81
C GLY A 746 30.48 -11.59 -9.69
N ASP A 747 29.27 -11.91 -10.14
CA ASP A 747 28.67 -13.27 -10.11
C ASP A 747 27.72 -13.44 -11.32
N GLY A 748 28.16 -14.22 -12.31
CA GLY A 748 27.63 -14.24 -13.68
C GLY A 748 26.31 -14.99 -13.90
N ALA A 749 25.20 -14.51 -13.33
CA ALA A 749 23.86 -15.02 -13.66
C ALA A 749 22.92 -13.90 -14.14
N GLY A 750 22.73 -13.81 -15.46
CA GLY A 750 21.70 -12.96 -16.08
C GLY A 750 20.28 -13.54 -15.96
N PRO A 751 19.22 -12.75 -16.24
CA PRO A 751 17.85 -13.23 -16.23
C PRO A 751 17.57 -14.25 -17.35
N GLU A 752 16.76 -15.28 -17.04
CA GLU A 752 16.36 -16.32 -18.00
C GLU A 752 15.20 -15.83 -18.89
N GLU A 753 15.32 -16.01 -20.21
CA GLU A 753 14.26 -15.69 -21.18
C GLU A 753 13.13 -16.74 -21.14
N PRO A 754 11.85 -16.35 -21.35
CA PRO A 754 10.74 -17.30 -21.40
C PRO A 754 10.86 -18.28 -22.57
N VAL A 755 10.42 -19.52 -22.34
CA VAL A 755 10.45 -20.58 -23.35
C VAL A 755 9.55 -20.22 -24.53
N ARG A 756 10.13 -20.17 -25.73
CA ARG A 756 9.38 -19.97 -26.98
C ARG A 756 8.56 -21.22 -27.28
N LEU A 757 7.25 -21.14 -27.09
CA LEU A 757 6.31 -22.23 -27.32
C LEU A 757 5.13 -21.71 -28.15
N ASP A 758 4.99 -22.22 -29.38
CA ASP A 758 3.85 -21.98 -30.25
C ASP A 758 3.16 -23.32 -30.56
N VAL A 759 1.91 -23.45 -30.13
CA VAL A 759 1.07 -24.64 -30.28
C VAL A 759 -0.29 -24.21 -30.79
N ASN A 760 -0.81 -24.93 -31.78
CA ASN A 760 -2.14 -24.68 -32.33
C ASN A 760 -3.21 -25.29 -31.40
N VAL A 761 -3.68 -24.50 -30.43
CA VAL A 761 -4.76 -24.84 -29.51
C VAL A 761 -5.57 -23.60 -29.18
N ASP A 762 -6.88 -23.75 -29.06
CA ASP A 762 -7.78 -22.67 -28.63
C ASP A 762 -7.50 -22.35 -27.16
N ALA A 763 -6.97 -21.16 -26.92
CA ALA A 763 -6.52 -20.69 -25.62
C ALA A 763 -6.85 -19.20 -25.48
N TYR A 764 -8.01 -18.93 -24.86
CA TYR A 764 -8.57 -17.59 -24.67
C TYR A 764 -9.48 -17.57 -23.43
N VAL A 765 -9.90 -16.37 -23.01
CA VAL A 765 -10.86 -16.21 -21.92
C VAL A 765 -12.26 -15.97 -22.51
N PRO A 766 -13.18 -16.94 -22.42
CA PRO A 766 -14.50 -16.81 -23.04
C PRO A 766 -15.32 -15.65 -22.43
N ALA A 767 -16.08 -14.95 -23.29
CA ALA A 767 -16.88 -13.78 -22.88
C ALA A 767 -18.11 -14.13 -22.05
N ASP A 768 -18.65 -15.33 -22.26
CA ASP A 768 -19.71 -15.95 -21.47
C ASP A 768 -19.24 -16.38 -20.07
N TYR A 769 -17.94 -16.62 -19.87
CA TYR A 769 -17.37 -16.96 -18.55
C TYR A 769 -16.95 -15.73 -17.76
N ILE A 770 -16.28 -14.76 -18.40
CA ILE A 770 -15.92 -13.46 -17.79
C ILE A 770 -16.46 -12.35 -18.69
N PRO A 771 -17.57 -11.68 -18.33
CA PRO A 771 -18.21 -10.69 -19.22
C PRO A 771 -17.49 -9.33 -19.23
N TYR A 772 -16.74 -9.01 -18.17
CA TYR A 772 -16.06 -7.71 -18.03
C TYR A 772 -14.61 -7.75 -18.56
N GLU A 773 -14.27 -6.85 -19.50
CA GLU A 773 -12.95 -6.81 -20.15
C GLU A 773 -11.78 -6.67 -19.15
N GLN A 774 -11.94 -5.84 -18.10
CA GLN A 774 -10.91 -5.64 -17.08
C GLN A 774 -10.55 -6.94 -16.34
N ALA A 775 -11.56 -7.76 -16.01
CA ALA A 775 -11.34 -9.04 -15.36
C ALA A 775 -10.60 -10.01 -16.30
N LYS A 776 -10.91 -10.00 -17.60
CA LYS A 776 -10.17 -10.81 -18.59
C LYS A 776 -8.70 -10.40 -18.67
N ILE A 777 -8.41 -9.10 -18.66
CA ILE A 777 -7.05 -8.54 -18.64
C ILE A 777 -6.27 -9.06 -17.45
N ASP A 778 -6.87 -8.97 -16.26
CA ASP A 778 -6.23 -9.42 -15.02
C ASP A 778 -5.87 -10.91 -15.06
N VAL A 779 -6.79 -11.74 -15.57
CA VAL A 779 -6.57 -13.19 -15.74
C VAL A 779 -5.43 -13.48 -16.71
N HIS A 780 -5.47 -12.92 -17.93
CA HIS A 780 -4.40 -13.12 -18.92
C HIS A 780 -3.04 -12.70 -18.39
N ARG A 781 -2.97 -11.57 -17.68
CA ARG A 781 -1.74 -11.09 -17.04
C ARG A 781 -1.26 -12.04 -15.94
N ARG A 782 -2.14 -12.46 -15.03
CA ARG A 782 -1.76 -13.36 -13.93
C ARG A 782 -1.27 -14.71 -14.45
N ILE A 783 -1.84 -15.19 -15.55
CA ILE A 783 -1.34 -16.37 -16.26
C ILE A 783 0.03 -16.08 -16.87
N ALA A 784 0.17 -15.07 -17.73
CA ALA A 784 1.43 -14.77 -18.41
C ALA A 784 2.59 -14.45 -17.45
N GLY A 785 2.30 -13.81 -16.31
CA GLY A 785 3.27 -13.45 -15.28
C GLY A 785 3.60 -14.56 -14.28
N ALA A 786 2.84 -15.66 -14.25
CA ALA A 786 3.10 -16.77 -13.34
C ALA A 786 4.45 -17.42 -13.67
N ARG A 787 5.27 -17.63 -12.64
CA ARG A 787 6.58 -18.28 -12.72
C ARG A 787 6.60 -19.63 -12.02
N GLU A 788 5.62 -19.90 -11.17
CA GLU A 788 5.45 -21.19 -10.52
C GLU A 788 4.11 -21.84 -10.87
N VAL A 789 4.10 -23.18 -10.87
CA VAL A 789 2.89 -23.97 -11.11
C VAL A 789 1.86 -23.78 -9.97
N SER A 790 2.32 -23.51 -8.75
CA SER A 790 1.50 -23.21 -7.56
C SER A 790 0.67 -21.93 -7.70
N GLU A 791 1.22 -20.90 -8.35
CA GLU A 791 0.55 -19.62 -8.61
C GLU A 791 -0.65 -19.82 -9.54
N LEU A 792 -0.47 -20.63 -10.59
CA LEU A 792 -1.55 -21.00 -11.52
C LEU A 792 -2.64 -21.84 -10.84
N GLY A 793 -2.27 -22.69 -9.87
CA GLY A 793 -3.22 -23.47 -9.06
C GLY A 793 -4.10 -22.58 -8.18
N THR A 794 -3.48 -21.63 -7.47
CA THR A 794 -4.22 -20.63 -6.67
C THR A 794 -5.16 -19.79 -7.54
N LEU A 795 -4.69 -19.36 -8.72
CA LEU A 795 -5.53 -18.61 -9.66
C LEU A 795 -6.71 -19.46 -10.17
N ARG A 796 -6.50 -20.75 -10.44
CA ARG A 796 -7.56 -21.68 -10.82
C ARG A 796 -8.66 -21.74 -9.75
N GLU A 797 -8.27 -21.98 -8.50
CA GLU A 797 -9.22 -22.06 -7.37
C GLU A 797 -10.03 -20.77 -7.23
N GLU A 798 -9.38 -19.61 -7.36
CA GLU A 798 -10.06 -18.30 -7.32
C GLU A 798 -11.05 -18.10 -8.48
N LEU A 799 -10.69 -18.53 -9.70
CA LEU A 799 -11.58 -18.41 -10.85
C LEU A 799 -12.80 -19.33 -10.71
N GLU A 800 -12.59 -20.54 -10.19
CA GLU A 800 -13.67 -21.48 -9.91
C GLU A 800 -14.62 -20.95 -8.82
N ASP A 801 -14.07 -20.33 -7.77
CA ASP A 801 -14.85 -19.72 -6.68
C ASP A 801 -15.69 -18.52 -7.16
N ARG A 802 -15.12 -17.67 -8.03
CA ARG A 802 -15.76 -16.43 -8.48
C ARG A 802 -16.70 -16.59 -9.67
N PHE A 803 -16.37 -17.45 -10.62
CA PHE A 803 -17.05 -17.53 -11.92
C PHE A 803 -17.58 -18.95 -12.23
N GLY A 804 -17.38 -19.91 -11.34
CA GLY A 804 -17.80 -21.30 -11.53
C GLY A 804 -16.84 -22.11 -12.40
N PRO A 805 -17.24 -23.27 -12.95
CA PRO A 805 -16.32 -24.23 -13.57
C PRO A 805 -15.59 -23.65 -14.79
N ILE A 806 -14.28 -23.88 -14.86
CA ILE A 806 -13.42 -23.32 -15.92
C ILE A 806 -13.72 -23.94 -17.29
N PRO A 807 -14.00 -23.13 -18.32
CA PRO A 807 -14.17 -23.61 -19.69
C PRO A 807 -12.88 -24.17 -20.31
N GLU A 808 -13.03 -25.07 -21.28
CA GLU A 808 -11.91 -25.71 -21.98
C GLU A 808 -10.87 -24.73 -22.56
N PRO A 809 -11.25 -23.62 -23.24
CA PRO A 809 -10.26 -22.67 -23.76
C PRO A 809 -9.40 -22.00 -22.67
N LEU A 810 -9.98 -21.73 -21.49
CA LEU A 810 -9.25 -21.15 -20.36
C LEU A 810 -8.39 -22.20 -19.66
N ALA A 811 -8.86 -23.45 -19.57
CA ALA A 811 -8.06 -24.57 -19.09
C ALA A 811 -6.81 -24.79 -19.95
N ASN A 812 -6.95 -24.69 -21.29
CA ASN A 812 -5.85 -24.77 -22.24
C ASN A 812 -4.84 -23.63 -22.04
N LEU A 813 -5.31 -22.41 -21.83
CA LEU A 813 -4.47 -21.24 -21.54
C LEU A 813 -3.62 -21.43 -20.28
N LEU A 814 -4.22 -21.93 -19.19
CA LEU A 814 -3.51 -22.26 -17.95
C LEU A 814 -2.46 -23.36 -18.17
N ALA A 815 -2.82 -24.42 -18.90
CA ALA A 815 -1.92 -25.55 -19.17
C ALA A 815 -0.76 -25.18 -20.11
N LEU A 816 -0.95 -24.26 -21.07
CA LEU A 816 0.13 -23.71 -21.90
C LEU A 816 1.20 -23.01 -21.05
N GLN A 817 0.77 -22.15 -20.12
CA GLN A 817 1.71 -21.47 -19.24
C GLN A 817 2.40 -22.46 -18.29
N GLN A 818 1.63 -23.41 -17.75
CA GLN A 818 2.19 -24.47 -16.91
C GLN A 818 3.29 -25.25 -17.65
N ALA A 819 3.08 -25.58 -18.93
CA ALA A 819 4.09 -26.24 -19.75
C ALA A 819 5.33 -25.34 -19.96
N ARG A 820 5.16 -24.04 -20.24
CA ARG A 820 6.27 -23.07 -20.36
C ARG A 820 7.13 -23.03 -19.10
N ILE A 821 6.50 -22.94 -17.92
CA ILE A 821 7.19 -22.92 -16.62
C ILE A 821 8.00 -24.20 -16.43
N LYS A 822 7.36 -25.37 -16.63
CA LYS A 822 8.01 -26.68 -16.44
C LYS A 822 9.20 -26.88 -17.40
N LEU A 823 9.05 -26.47 -18.66
CA LEU A 823 10.11 -26.54 -19.67
C LEU A 823 11.28 -25.59 -19.33
N GLY A 824 10.98 -24.38 -18.86
CA GLY A 824 12.01 -23.42 -18.43
C GLY A 824 12.81 -23.95 -17.24
N GLN A 825 12.12 -24.49 -16.23
CA GLN A 825 12.76 -25.15 -15.07
C GLN A 825 13.61 -26.37 -15.47
N ALA A 826 13.28 -27.04 -16.57
CA ALA A 826 14.07 -28.13 -17.13
C ALA A 826 15.28 -27.65 -17.97
N GLY A 827 15.41 -26.34 -18.21
CA GLY A 827 16.51 -25.72 -18.98
C GLY A 827 16.19 -25.43 -20.45
N ALA A 828 14.96 -25.67 -20.92
CA ALA A 828 14.56 -25.41 -22.30
C ALA A 828 14.45 -23.91 -22.59
N ARG A 829 14.68 -23.53 -23.85
CA ARG A 829 14.44 -22.15 -24.35
C ARG A 829 13.43 -22.09 -25.50
N ALA A 830 13.25 -23.18 -26.22
CA ALA A 830 12.33 -23.24 -27.35
C ALA A 830 11.75 -24.63 -27.53
N VAL A 831 10.50 -24.64 -28.02
CA VAL A 831 9.79 -25.80 -28.50
C VAL A 831 9.36 -25.53 -29.93
N SER A 832 9.63 -26.49 -30.83
CA SER A 832 9.27 -26.38 -32.24
C SER A 832 8.70 -27.68 -32.77
N PHE A 833 7.83 -27.57 -33.77
CA PHE A 833 7.29 -28.72 -34.50
C PHE A 833 7.91 -28.75 -35.89
N ARG A 834 8.61 -29.83 -36.24
CA ARG A 834 9.16 -30.06 -37.60
C ARG A 834 8.92 -31.49 -38.03
N SER A 835 8.34 -31.67 -39.21
CA SER A 835 8.20 -32.98 -39.89
C SER A 835 7.56 -34.08 -39.01
N GLY A 836 6.44 -33.79 -38.34
CA GLY A 836 5.77 -34.74 -37.44
C GLY A 836 6.55 -35.07 -36.16
N ARG A 837 7.45 -34.17 -35.73
CA ARG A 837 8.19 -34.27 -34.47
C ARG A 837 8.12 -32.98 -33.68
N LEU A 838 7.87 -33.13 -32.39
CA LEU A 838 8.07 -32.10 -31.37
C LEU A 838 9.55 -32.10 -30.98
N ALA A 839 10.15 -30.92 -30.90
CA ALA A 839 11.56 -30.70 -30.59
C ALA A 839 11.71 -29.66 -29.48
N VAL A 840 12.34 -30.04 -28.36
CA VAL A 840 12.62 -29.19 -27.20
C VAL A 840 14.12 -28.93 -27.11
N THR A 841 14.52 -27.64 -27.03
CA THR A 841 15.93 -27.22 -27.10
C THR A 841 16.20 -25.94 -26.33
N PRO A 842 17.44 -25.72 -25.81
CA PRO A 842 18.39 -26.77 -25.46
C PRO A 842 17.92 -27.52 -24.21
N ILE A 843 18.23 -28.80 -24.08
CA ILE A 843 18.01 -29.61 -22.88
C ILE A 843 19.26 -30.44 -22.67
N GLU A 844 19.87 -30.36 -21.49
CA GLU A 844 21.04 -31.15 -21.13
C GLU A 844 20.63 -32.32 -20.24
N LEU A 845 20.78 -33.53 -20.76
CA LEU A 845 20.54 -34.78 -20.05
C LEU A 845 21.82 -35.62 -20.03
N ASP A 846 22.16 -36.15 -18.86
CA ASP A 846 23.13 -37.24 -18.74
C ASP A 846 22.51 -38.59 -19.21
N SER A 847 23.34 -39.64 -19.27
CA SER A 847 22.91 -40.96 -19.75
C SER A 847 21.81 -41.60 -18.90
N THR A 848 21.82 -41.36 -17.60
CA THR A 848 20.81 -41.81 -16.63
C THR A 848 19.46 -41.12 -16.86
N ARG A 849 19.49 -39.79 -17.01
CA ARG A 849 18.32 -38.96 -17.28
C ARG A 849 17.71 -39.25 -18.65
N ALA A 850 18.54 -39.41 -19.68
CA ALA A 850 18.08 -39.79 -21.01
C ALA A 850 17.38 -41.15 -21.01
N ARG A 851 17.86 -42.11 -20.19
CA ARG A 851 17.20 -43.40 -19.99
C ARG A 851 15.87 -43.26 -19.25
N ALA A 852 15.83 -42.52 -18.14
CA ALA A 852 14.61 -42.28 -17.38
C ALA A 852 13.52 -41.56 -18.21
N LEU A 853 13.92 -40.63 -19.08
CA LEU A 853 13.02 -39.97 -20.01
C LEU A 853 12.41 -40.97 -21.01
N ARG A 854 13.22 -41.89 -21.53
CA ARG A 854 12.77 -42.94 -22.46
C ARG A 854 11.86 -43.99 -21.80
N GLU A 855 12.05 -44.26 -20.52
CA GLU A 855 11.15 -45.14 -19.74
C GLU A 855 9.77 -44.48 -19.53
N ARG A 856 9.72 -43.15 -19.38
CA ARG A 856 8.47 -42.38 -19.23
C ARG A 856 7.78 -42.08 -20.56
N ILE A 857 8.56 -41.77 -21.60
CA ILE A 857 8.06 -41.52 -22.95
C ILE A 857 8.88 -42.35 -23.94
N PRO A 858 8.42 -43.55 -24.32
CA PRO A 858 9.14 -44.47 -25.20
C PRO A 858 9.52 -43.88 -26.56
N GLU A 859 8.73 -42.92 -27.07
CA GLU A 859 9.00 -42.24 -28.34
C GLU A 859 10.05 -41.12 -28.26
N ALA A 860 10.54 -40.80 -27.04
CA ALA A 860 11.54 -39.75 -26.83
C ALA A 860 12.92 -40.19 -27.33
N LEU A 861 13.53 -39.34 -28.17
CA LEU A 861 14.92 -39.45 -28.59
C LEU A 861 15.69 -38.23 -28.09
N TYR A 862 16.79 -38.47 -27.38
CA TYR A 862 17.73 -37.44 -26.96
C TYR A 862 18.95 -37.41 -27.90
N GLU A 863 19.20 -36.26 -28.52
CA GLU A 863 20.34 -35.99 -29.40
C GLU A 863 21.39 -35.15 -28.65
N SER A 864 22.37 -35.82 -28.04
CA SER A 864 23.40 -35.17 -27.21
C SER A 864 24.21 -34.12 -27.97
N GLY A 865 24.48 -34.33 -29.26
CA GLY A 865 25.24 -33.39 -30.10
C GLY A 865 24.50 -32.08 -30.42
N ARG A 866 23.20 -31.99 -30.12
CA ARG A 866 22.36 -30.79 -30.34
C ARG A 866 21.68 -30.30 -29.06
N SER A 867 21.96 -30.97 -27.92
CA SER A 867 21.24 -30.78 -26.66
C SER A 867 19.72 -30.71 -26.87
N GLN A 868 19.17 -31.71 -27.58
CA GLN A 868 17.80 -31.66 -28.07
C GLN A 868 17.03 -32.93 -27.72
N VAL A 869 15.81 -32.77 -27.22
CA VAL A 869 14.86 -33.87 -27.04
C VAL A 869 13.83 -33.80 -28.16
N SER A 870 13.59 -34.92 -28.84
CA SER A 870 12.57 -35.02 -29.89
C SER A 870 11.58 -36.15 -29.65
N LEU A 871 10.31 -35.88 -29.94
CA LEU A 871 9.17 -36.77 -29.75
C LEU A 871 8.39 -36.87 -31.06
N ARG A 872 7.96 -38.07 -31.45
CA ARG A 872 7.09 -38.23 -32.61
C ARG A 872 5.67 -37.81 -32.21
N VAL A 873 5.09 -36.88 -32.95
CA VAL A 873 3.75 -36.35 -32.67
C VAL A 873 3.00 -36.23 -34.00
N PRO A 874 1.76 -36.76 -34.10
CA PRO A 874 0.95 -36.60 -35.30
C PRO A 874 0.74 -35.13 -35.69
N ASP A 875 0.43 -34.89 -36.96
CA ASP A 875 0.25 -33.52 -37.48
C ASP A 875 -1.10 -32.90 -37.09
N ASP A 876 -1.91 -33.61 -36.29
CA ASP A 876 -3.16 -33.11 -35.72
C ASP A 876 -2.92 -32.08 -34.59
N PRO A 877 -3.43 -30.84 -34.72
CA PRO A 877 -3.40 -29.84 -33.65
C PRO A 877 -3.91 -30.35 -32.28
N GLY A 878 -4.97 -31.17 -32.27
CA GLY A 878 -5.58 -31.69 -31.04
C GLY A 878 -4.67 -32.63 -30.24
N GLU A 879 -3.75 -33.32 -30.91
CA GLU A 879 -2.79 -34.24 -30.26
C GLU A 879 -1.45 -33.58 -29.90
N ARG A 880 -1.12 -32.46 -30.55
CA ARG A 880 0.13 -31.71 -30.32
C ARG A 880 0.19 -31.05 -28.95
N PHE A 881 -0.91 -30.47 -28.49
CA PHE A 881 -0.96 -29.82 -27.19
C PHE A 881 -0.78 -30.80 -26.01
N PRO A 882 -1.52 -31.93 -25.94
CA PRO A 882 -1.27 -32.97 -24.94
C PRO A 882 0.16 -33.51 -24.98
N ALA A 883 0.76 -33.65 -26.17
CA ALA A 883 2.14 -34.11 -26.32
C ALA A 883 3.15 -33.12 -25.70
N VAL A 884 2.94 -31.81 -25.86
CA VAL A 884 3.77 -30.76 -25.22
C VAL A 884 3.65 -30.82 -23.71
N VAL A 885 2.43 -30.94 -23.17
CA VAL A 885 2.20 -31.01 -21.72
C VAL A 885 2.87 -32.24 -21.13
N ARG A 886 2.68 -33.42 -21.75
CA ARG A 886 3.36 -34.67 -21.35
C ARG A 886 4.89 -34.54 -21.38
N ALA A 887 5.43 -33.91 -22.42
CA ALA A 887 6.87 -33.70 -22.55
C ALA A 887 7.41 -32.79 -21.44
N ALA A 888 6.68 -31.71 -21.12
CA ALA A 888 7.05 -30.78 -20.06
C ALA A 888 7.07 -31.46 -18.67
N ASP A 889 6.07 -32.29 -18.37
CA ASP A 889 5.99 -33.08 -17.13
C ASP A 889 7.16 -34.06 -17.01
N ALA A 890 7.36 -34.87 -18.05
CA ALA A 890 8.41 -35.89 -18.03
C ALA A 890 9.81 -35.29 -17.94
N LEU A 891 10.07 -34.18 -18.64
CA LEU A 891 11.37 -33.51 -18.60
C LEU A 891 11.66 -32.90 -17.24
N LEU A 892 10.70 -32.18 -16.64
CA LEU A 892 10.89 -31.59 -15.32
C LEU A 892 11.17 -32.65 -14.26
N ASP A 893 10.39 -33.74 -14.26
CA ASP A 893 10.57 -34.82 -13.31
C ASP A 893 11.92 -35.51 -13.45
N VAL A 894 12.36 -35.76 -14.69
CA VAL A 894 13.66 -36.38 -14.95
C VAL A 894 14.82 -35.46 -14.56
N THR A 895 14.67 -34.16 -14.74
CA THR A 895 15.68 -33.18 -14.30
C THR A 895 15.73 -33.07 -12.77
N ARG A 896 14.61 -33.23 -12.07
CA ARG A 896 14.51 -33.22 -10.60
C ARG A 896 14.97 -34.50 -9.90
N LEU A 897 15.04 -35.64 -10.59
CA LEU A 897 15.56 -36.92 -10.04
C LEU A 897 17.03 -36.83 -9.54
N ALA A 898 17.71 -35.71 -9.77
CA ALA A 898 19.08 -35.46 -9.36
C ALA A 898 19.24 -34.30 -8.35
N ALA A 899 18.15 -33.78 -7.77
CA ALA A 899 18.20 -32.80 -6.69
C ALA A 899 18.15 -33.48 -5.31
#